data_AF-A0A1J0M4J7-F1
#
_entry.id   AF-A0A1J0M4J7-F1
#
_cell.length_a   1.000
_cell.length_b   1.000
_cell.length_c   1.000
_cell.angle_alpha   90.00
_cell.angle_beta   90.00
_cell.angle_gamma   90.00
#
_symmetry.space_group_name_H-M   'P 1'
#
loop_
_entity.id
_entity.type
_entity.pdbx_description
1 polymer ?
#
loop_
_entity_poly.entity_id
_entity_poly.type
_entity_poly.pdbx_seq_one_letter_code
_entity_poly.pdbx_strand_id
1 'polypeptide(L)'
;MTWTRSLGVVGARSRDSRSPIVKLEDGIAWESKDKDGRLPTPEPPGDYVYEELLTRTSWCNAEYAYKEIERGRAQGNKAALWIRARLQALLFYLGCTIQLHSGKVLFLGIIIMGAFAVGLKQARIETNVEKLWVEVGGRLEQELDYTTKTLGDGWGTTNQIIIQTPKDGAGNVLTQDALLQHVRSTILATQVQVEMYGQTWSFKDVCYITDFPAFEDNIVDQIITELIPCTIVTPLDCFWEGSRLLGPENPVHIPFYNDTLRWKTLDPIQLLEHFDDYEAFIAPESLRDIFNRTGIGHAYQNRPCLNPQDPECPSTAPNKKSGQVPDIAAELTGGCTGFASTFMVWPEELIVGGVTKNATNHITSAEALQSIVQLKGQKMMYEAWKGNYKVDEIRWTAEKAGAIVEEWQRKFTQVVRNSSVLNSQDVNAFTSASLNDLLQEFSNLSVVRVAMGYVFMVIYAFFTMMKLSDGVRSQGGVGLSGVLLVAFSVVASLGFCAWIGLTFNASTTQVLPFLALGVGVDDMFLLAHSSTSIPSQVPLVYKTGEILRRSGVSVFLTSINNMCAFLLAAVIPIPALRSLSLQFAIVIVFNFLAIVLVFPAILALDIKRRESKRVDIFCCLTNSPSANRVIRVQPRPADTRQPLPRQTEVRLQSTVQAVTQTAPSHGERPYVTVVHPSSVTTTEGITPVVETPPSTAASTASTRTLIRQNSFERERPSLRERYRKATCWRWSLSGFARGYYAPFLQKLQVKVCVLVFFACLLGLSIYGVTQIEDGLEITDIVPRGTREEEFLEAQMKYFSFYNMYGVTQEDFDYANKQRLLHAYHTEFRNIEQVIREPDGSLPSFWLITFRDWLLEMQREFDRDKKGNAIILNNWYNNASEK
;
A
#
# COMPACT_ATOMS: atom_id res chain seq x y z
N MET A 1 -28.67 -41.13 13.66
CA MET A 1 -28.57 -41.69 15.02
C MET A 1 -29.14 -40.69 16.01
N THR A 2 -30.07 -41.13 16.86
CA THR A 2 -30.67 -40.37 17.99
C THR A 2 -29.74 -40.35 19.20
N TRP A 3 -29.72 -39.28 20.01
CA TRP A 3 -29.42 -39.20 21.48
C TRP A 3 -29.53 -37.70 21.89
N THR A 4 -30.70 -37.17 22.27
CA THR A 4 -31.28 -37.06 23.64
C THR A 4 -30.53 -36.19 24.68
N ARG A 5 -31.24 -35.15 25.15
CA ARG A 5 -31.26 -34.49 26.49
C ARG A 5 -30.25 -34.97 27.57
N SER A 6 -29.58 -34.00 28.23
CA SER A 6 -29.67 -33.78 29.69
C SER A 6 -28.99 -32.46 30.10
N LEU A 7 -29.02 -32.13 31.41
CA LEU A 7 -28.46 -30.93 32.08
C LEU A 7 -29.23 -29.62 31.81
N GLY A 8 -29.67 -28.85 32.82
CA GLY A 8 -29.68 -29.09 34.27
C GLY A 8 -30.32 -27.88 34.97
N VAL A 9 -31.39 -28.09 35.74
CA VAL A 9 -32.12 -27.00 36.40
C VAL A 9 -31.52 -26.71 37.78
N VAL A 10 -30.98 -25.51 37.97
CA VAL A 10 -30.64 -24.96 39.30
C VAL A 10 -31.58 -23.81 39.58
N GLY A 11 -32.46 -23.98 40.56
CA GLY A 11 -33.44 -22.97 40.97
C GLY A 11 -32.84 -21.96 41.95
N ALA A 12 -32.90 -20.67 41.60
CA ALA A 12 -32.68 -19.57 42.54
C ALA A 12 -33.99 -18.79 42.74
N ARG A 13 -34.40 -18.62 44.00
CA ARG A 13 -35.71 -18.12 44.41
C ARG A 13 -35.59 -16.65 44.82
N SER A 14 -36.18 -15.71 44.08
CA SER A 14 -36.30 -14.30 44.53
C SER A 14 -37.69 -13.72 44.27
N ARG A 15 -38.09 -12.83 45.19
CA ARG A 15 -39.46 -12.38 45.49
C ARG A 15 -40.20 -11.65 44.37
N ASP A 16 -41.53 -11.77 44.43
CA ASP A 16 -42.53 -10.92 43.80
C ASP A 16 -42.16 -9.44 43.63
N SER A 17 -42.40 -8.92 42.43
CA SER A 17 -43.08 -7.63 42.27
C SER A 17 -43.95 -7.66 41.01
N ARG A 18 -45.24 -7.36 41.16
CA ARG A 18 -46.24 -7.52 40.08
C ARG A 18 -46.19 -6.34 39.11
N SER A 19 -46.07 -6.63 37.82
CA SER A 19 -46.53 -5.77 36.73
C SER A 19 -47.26 -6.63 35.69
N PRO A 20 -48.30 -6.11 34.99
CA PRO A 20 -49.15 -6.94 34.15
C PRO A 20 -48.46 -7.26 32.83
N ILE A 21 -47.85 -8.44 32.76
CA ILE A 21 -47.43 -9.04 31.48
C ILE A 21 -48.71 -9.48 30.77
N VAL A 22 -49.12 -8.73 29.76
CA VAL A 22 -50.10 -9.21 28.77
C VAL A 22 -49.47 -10.41 28.06
N LYS A 23 -50.07 -11.59 28.25
CA LYS A 23 -49.71 -12.78 27.47
C LYS A 23 -49.97 -12.49 25.98
N LEU A 24 -48.92 -12.57 25.18
CA LEU A 24 -49.00 -12.79 23.73
C LEU A 24 -48.54 -14.23 23.47
N GLU A 25 -49.33 -15.17 23.96
CA GLU A 25 -49.34 -16.55 23.50
C GLU A 25 -50.46 -16.69 22.47
N ASP A 26 -50.18 -16.29 21.23
CA ASP A 26 -50.87 -16.81 20.05
C ASP A 26 -49.86 -16.82 18.89
N GLY A 27 -49.67 -17.98 18.28
CA GLY A 27 -48.66 -18.20 17.27
C GLY A 27 -49.04 -17.54 15.95
N ILE A 28 -48.17 -16.67 15.42
CA ILE A 28 -48.34 -16.16 14.06
C ILE A 28 -47.96 -17.28 13.08
N ALA A 29 -48.96 -18.06 12.68
CA ALA A 29 -48.85 -19.04 11.62
C ALA A 29 -48.72 -18.34 10.25
N TRP A 30 -47.49 -18.22 9.74
CA TRP A 30 -47.21 -17.62 8.44
C TRP A 30 -47.39 -18.64 7.30
N GLU A 31 -48.63 -19.08 7.07
CA GLU A 31 -48.94 -20.00 5.97
C GLU A 31 -50.13 -19.53 5.13
N SER A 32 -49.85 -18.55 4.27
CA SER A 32 -50.70 -18.19 3.13
C SER A 32 -49.80 -17.60 2.03
N LYS A 33 -49.58 -18.38 0.96
CA LYS A 33 -49.08 -17.83 -0.31
C LYS A 33 -50.26 -17.19 -1.02
N ASP A 34 -50.16 -15.89 -1.33
CA ASP A 34 -51.03 -15.30 -2.34
C ASP A 34 -50.90 -16.05 -3.67
N LYS A 35 -51.98 -16.09 -4.45
CA LYS A 35 -52.06 -16.81 -5.74
C LYS A 35 -51.04 -16.31 -6.80
N ASP A 36 -50.38 -15.19 -6.52
CA ASP A 36 -49.34 -14.56 -7.35
C ASP A 36 -47.89 -14.92 -6.93
N GLY A 37 -47.69 -15.78 -5.92
CA GLY A 37 -46.34 -16.17 -5.45
C GLY A 37 -45.59 -15.05 -4.70
N ARG A 38 -46.30 -14.02 -4.24
CA ARG A 38 -45.74 -12.91 -3.45
C ARG A 38 -45.40 -13.40 -2.02
N LEU A 39 -44.30 -12.89 -1.44
CA LEU A 39 -44.13 -12.96 0.02
C LEU A 39 -44.99 -11.84 0.63
N PRO A 40 -45.83 -12.12 1.64
CA PRO A 40 -46.65 -11.09 2.25
C PRO A 40 -45.77 -10.11 3.03
N THR A 41 -45.67 -8.89 2.53
CA THR A 41 -45.42 -7.72 3.37
C THR A 41 -46.65 -7.56 4.27
N PRO A 42 -46.52 -7.52 5.61
CA PRO A 42 -47.66 -7.21 6.45
C PRO A 42 -48.15 -5.81 6.08
N GLU A 43 -49.44 -5.70 5.71
CA GLU A 43 -50.00 -4.39 5.39
C GLU A 43 -49.85 -3.48 6.63
N PRO A 44 -49.38 -2.22 6.46
CA PRO A 44 -49.36 -1.29 7.57
C PRO A 44 -50.80 -1.13 8.08
N PRO A 45 -51.05 -1.16 9.41
CA PRO A 45 -52.37 -0.88 9.94
C PRO A 45 -52.91 0.43 9.37
N GLY A 46 -54.18 0.44 8.97
CA GLY A 46 -54.74 1.33 7.93
C GLY A 46 -54.71 2.85 8.17
N ASP A 47 -54.10 3.33 9.26
CA ASP A 47 -54.11 4.74 9.69
C ASP A 47 -52.72 5.41 9.65
N TYR A 48 -51.64 4.70 9.29
CA TYR A 48 -50.26 5.25 9.35
C TYR A 48 -49.82 6.04 8.10
N VAL A 49 -50.55 7.11 7.78
CA VAL A 49 -50.16 8.08 6.74
C VAL A 49 -49.24 9.15 7.32
N TYR A 50 -47.94 9.00 7.11
CA TYR A 50 -46.93 10.02 7.44
C TYR A 50 -46.70 11.00 6.28
N GLU A 51 -46.37 12.25 6.59
CA GLU A 51 -46.09 13.33 5.62
C GLU A 51 -44.99 12.97 4.59
N GLU A 52 -44.05 12.08 4.95
CA GLU A 52 -43.02 11.57 4.05
C GLU A 52 -43.52 10.63 2.96
N LEU A 53 -44.68 9.98 3.14
CA LEU A 53 -45.33 9.21 2.07
C LEU A 53 -45.82 10.16 0.96
N LEU A 54 -46.32 11.34 1.31
CA LEU A 54 -46.80 12.33 0.34
C LEU A 54 -45.65 12.99 -0.44
N THR A 55 -44.49 13.18 0.19
CA THR A 55 -43.36 13.89 -0.42
C THR A 55 -42.33 12.98 -1.09
N ARG A 56 -42.21 11.71 -0.67
CA ARG A 56 -41.20 10.75 -1.15
C ARG A 56 -41.73 9.30 -1.22
N THR A 57 -42.91 9.10 -1.81
CA THR A 57 -43.58 7.79 -1.99
C THR A 57 -42.61 6.64 -2.30
N SER A 58 -41.87 6.72 -3.41
CA SER A 58 -41.02 5.63 -3.92
C SER A 58 -39.77 5.35 -3.08
N TRP A 59 -39.24 6.35 -2.37
CA TRP A 59 -38.12 6.15 -1.45
C TRP A 59 -38.61 5.50 -0.15
N CYS A 60 -39.70 6.02 0.41
CA CYS A 60 -40.37 5.48 1.58
C CYS A 60 -40.91 4.09 1.29
N ASN A 61 -41.96 3.92 0.49
CA ASN A 61 -42.57 2.63 0.14
C ASN A 61 -42.87 2.50 -1.36
N ALA A 62 -41.98 1.78 -2.07
CA ALA A 62 -42.11 1.51 -3.49
C ALA A 62 -43.30 0.61 -3.84
N GLU A 63 -43.75 -0.29 -2.93
CA GLU A 63 -44.93 -1.12 -3.16
C GLU A 63 -46.22 -0.29 -3.15
N TYR A 64 -46.33 0.66 -2.21
CA TYR A 64 -47.43 1.62 -2.18
C TYR A 64 -47.44 2.49 -3.44
N ALA A 65 -46.28 3.00 -3.86
CA ALA A 65 -46.14 3.77 -5.09
C ALA A 65 -46.52 2.95 -6.34
N TYR A 66 -46.16 1.67 -6.39
CA TYR A 66 -46.54 0.74 -7.47
C TYR A 66 -48.07 0.54 -7.52
N LYS A 67 -48.71 0.27 -6.37
CA LYS A 67 -50.18 0.15 -6.23
C LYS A 67 -50.91 1.43 -6.66
N GLU A 68 -50.40 2.63 -6.37
CA GLU A 68 -51.03 3.89 -6.82
C GLU A 68 -50.87 4.14 -8.34
N ILE A 69 -49.82 3.61 -8.98
CA ILE A 69 -49.70 3.59 -10.45
C ILE A 69 -50.68 2.58 -11.07
N GLU A 70 -50.88 1.40 -10.48
CA GLU A 70 -51.90 0.44 -10.92
C GLU A 70 -53.32 1.00 -10.78
N ARG A 71 -53.58 1.79 -9.73
CA ARG A 71 -54.84 2.53 -9.51
C ARG A 71 -55.02 3.74 -10.45
N GLY A 72 -54.07 4.02 -11.35
CA GLY A 72 -54.13 5.14 -12.30
C GLY A 72 -53.98 6.54 -11.68
N ARG A 73 -53.59 6.63 -10.40
CA ARG A 73 -53.45 7.90 -9.65
C ARG A 73 -52.07 8.55 -9.80
N ALA A 74 -51.10 7.79 -10.29
CA ALA A 74 -49.73 8.24 -10.57
C ALA A 74 -49.20 7.61 -11.87
N GLN A 75 -48.18 8.21 -12.45
CA GLN A 75 -47.46 7.69 -13.62
C GLN A 75 -45.97 7.52 -13.29
N GLY A 76 -45.32 6.49 -13.84
CA GLY A 76 -43.91 6.20 -13.60
C GLY A 76 -43.45 4.84 -14.13
N ASN A 77 -42.15 4.55 -14.02
CA ASN A 77 -41.57 3.29 -14.49
C ASN A 77 -41.93 2.12 -13.56
N LYS A 78 -42.92 1.32 -13.98
CA LYS A 78 -43.42 0.14 -13.24
C LYS A 78 -42.33 -0.89 -12.93
N ALA A 79 -41.42 -1.17 -13.86
CA ALA A 79 -40.38 -2.20 -13.69
C ALA A 79 -39.37 -1.81 -12.61
N ALA A 80 -38.88 -0.56 -12.65
CA ALA A 80 -37.95 -0.05 -11.64
C ALA A 80 -38.56 -0.03 -10.22
N LEU A 81 -39.85 0.34 -10.11
CA LEU A 81 -40.56 0.29 -8.83
C LEU A 81 -40.78 -1.14 -8.34
N TRP A 82 -41.09 -2.09 -9.23
CA TRP A 82 -41.29 -3.50 -8.86
C TRP A 82 -40.01 -4.14 -8.29
N ILE A 83 -38.86 -3.94 -8.94
CA ILE A 83 -37.55 -4.41 -8.44
C ILE A 83 -37.26 -3.78 -7.06
N ARG A 84 -37.45 -2.46 -6.93
CA ARG A 84 -37.24 -1.75 -5.66
C ARG A 84 -38.17 -2.25 -4.55
N ALA A 85 -39.46 -2.47 -4.85
CA ALA A 85 -40.43 -3.00 -3.89
C ALA A 85 -40.04 -4.39 -3.41
N ARG A 86 -39.56 -5.27 -4.31
CA ARG A 86 -39.11 -6.62 -3.96
C ARG A 86 -37.89 -6.61 -3.03
N LEU A 87 -36.89 -5.78 -3.34
CA LEU A 87 -35.71 -5.60 -2.47
C LEU A 87 -36.08 -4.98 -1.12
N GLN A 88 -36.96 -3.97 -1.12
CA GLN A 88 -37.50 -3.37 0.10
C GLN A 88 -38.24 -4.38 0.98
N ALA A 89 -39.05 -5.27 0.41
CA ALA A 89 -39.76 -6.31 1.16
C ALA A 89 -38.80 -7.30 1.84
N LEU A 90 -37.75 -7.74 1.15
CA LEU A 90 -36.74 -8.63 1.72
C LEU A 90 -35.98 -7.97 2.89
N LEU A 91 -35.52 -6.72 2.69
CA LEU A 91 -34.83 -5.95 3.72
C LEU A 91 -35.73 -5.62 4.92
N PHE A 92 -37.02 -5.38 4.69
CA PHE A 92 -37.99 -5.18 5.76
C PHE A 92 -38.19 -6.42 6.62
N TYR A 93 -38.38 -7.59 5.98
CA TYR A 93 -38.52 -8.87 6.66
C TYR A 93 -37.26 -9.22 7.49
N LEU A 94 -36.08 -9.00 6.90
CA LEU A 94 -34.79 -9.16 7.58
C LEU A 94 -34.70 -8.24 8.82
N GLY A 95 -34.99 -6.94 8.68
CA GLY A 95 -34.93 -5.98 9.79
C GLY A 95 -35.96 -6.25 10.90
N CYS A 96 -37.15 -6.79 10.58
CA CYS A 96 -38.12 -7.23 11.58
C CYS A 96 -37.64 -8.47 12.34
N THR A 97 -37.02 -9.43 11.63
CA THR A 97 -36.43 -10.63 12.23
C THR A 97 -35.27 -10.27 13.17
N ILE A 98 -34.42 -9.32 12.77
CA ILE A 98 -33.33 -8.77 13.59
C ILE A 98 -33.90 -8.02 14.80
N GLN A 99 -34.98 -7.25 14.67
CA GLN A 99 -35.61 -6.55 15.80
C GLN A 99 -36.04 -7.54 16.91
N LEU A 100 -36.70 -8.64 16.50
CA LEU A 100 -37.20 -9.67 17.42
C LEU A 100 -36.06 -10.45 18.12
N HIS A 101 -34.97 -10.72 17.40
CA HIS A 101 -33.86 -11.55 17.86
C HIS A 101 -32.54 -10.80 18.11
N SER A 102 -32.59 -9.47 18.26
CA SER A 102 -31.44 -8.54 18.29
C SER A 102 -30.25 -9.02 19.13
N GLY A 103 -30.47 -9.41 20.39
CA GLY A 103 -29.40 -9.91 21.25
C GLY A 103 -28.74 -11.22 20.75
N LYS A 104 -29.51 -12.13 20.15
CA LYS A 104 -29.00 -13.39 19.60
C LYS A 104 -28.19 -13.16 18.32
N VAL A 105 -28.70 -12.29 17.42
CA VAL A 105 -28.03 -11.93 16.16
C VAL A 105 -26.69 -11.24 16.44
N LEU A 106 -26.67 -10.29 17.39
CA LEU A 106 -25.44 -9.61 17.80
C LEU A 106 -24.38 -10.58 18.35
N PHE A 107 -24.79 -11.47 19.27
CA PHE A 107 -23.89 -12.45 19.88
C PHE A 107 -23.34 -13.45 18.85
N LEU A 108 -24.20 -14.00 17.98
CA LEU A 108 -23.79 -14.93 16.93
C LEU A 108 -22.86 -14.26 15.90
N GLY A 109 -23.17 -13.02 15.49
CA GLY A 109 -22.32 -12.25 14.58
C GLY A 109 -20.92 -12.01 15.15
N ILE A 110 -20.82 -11.64 16.44
CA ILE A 110 -19.53 -11.44 17.12
C ILE A 110 -18.74 -12.76 17.20
N ILE A 111 -19.39 -13.90 17.47
CA ILE A 111 -18.70 -15.21 17.47
C ILE A 111 -18.18 -15.56 16.08
N ILE A 112 -18.97 -15.38 15.02
CA ILE A 112 -18.58 -15.70 13.64
C ILE A 112 -17.40 -14.83 13.19
N MET A 113 -17.45 -13.52 13.42
CA MET A 113 -16.33 -12.62 13.13
C MET A 113 -15.08 -12.97 13.96
N GLY A 114 -15.26 -13.35 15.23
CA GLY A 114 -14.17 -13.81 16.09
C GLY A 114 -13.51 -15.10 15.61
N ALA A 115 -14.27 -16.05 15.08
CA ALA A 115 -13.75 -17.27 14.49
C ALA A 115 -12.88 -16.98 13.25
N PHE A 116 -13.34 -16.10 12.35
CA PHE A 116 -12.54 -15.68 11.20
C PHE A 116 -11.30 -14.86 11.59
N ALA A 117 -11.40 -13.99 12.61
CA ALA A 117 -10.27 -13.21 13.11
C ALA A 117 -9.10 -14.09 13.61
N VAL A 118 -9.37 -15.29 14.13
CA VAL A 118 -8.31 -16.26 14.52
C VAL A 118 -7.46 -16.71 13.31
N GLY A 119 -8.03 -16.69 12.10
CA GLY A 119 -7.32 -17.01 10.85
C GLY A 119 -6.11 -16.12 10.57
N LEU A 120 -6.06 -14.92 11.17
CA LEU A 120 -4.91 -14.00 11.04
C LEU A 120 -3.60 -14.59 11.56
N LYS A 121 -3.65 -15.63 12.42
CA LYS A 121 -2.46 -16.40 12.83
C LYS A 121 -1.77 -17.16 11.70
N GLN A 122 -2.43 -17.35 10.56
CA GLN A 122 -1.90 -18.03 9.38
C GLN A 122 -1.39 -17.05 8.31
N ALA A 123 -1.46 -15.74 8.57
CA ALA A 123 -1.02 -14.72 7.62
C ALA A 123 0.47 -14.87 7.29
N ARG A 124 0.78 -14.93 5.99
CA ARG A 124 2.15 -14.89 5.46
C ARG A 124 2.36 -13.54 4.80
N ILE A 125 3.40 -12.84 5.22
CA ILE A 125 3.82 -11.57 4.63
C ILE A 125 4.90 -11.88 3.61
N GLU A 126 4.69 -11.48 2.36
CA GLU A 126 5.70 -11.55 1.30
C GLU A 126 6.45 -10.21 1.27
N THR A 127 7.78 -10.26 1.37
CA THR A 127 8.66 -9.07 1.35
C THR A 127 9.57 -9.02 0.12
N ASN A 128 9.65 -10.09 -0.66
CA ASN A 128 10.47 -10.15 -1.87
C ASN A 128 9.83 -9.29 -2.99
N VAL A 129 10.56 -8.28 -3.45
CA VAL A 129 10.08 -7.33 -4.47
C VAL A 129 9.87 -7.97 -5.84
N GLU A 130 10.75 -8.88 -6.26
CA GLU A 130 10.65 -9.55 -7.56
C GLU A 130 9.31 -10.29 -7.66
N LYS A 131 8.97 -11.08 -6.64
CA LYS A 131 7.68 -11.82 -6.56
C LYS A 131 6.45 -10.91 -6.43
N LEU A 132 6.62 -9.69 -5.92
CA LEU A 132 5.52 -8.74 -5.73
C LEU A 132 5.19 -7.92 -6.99
N TRP A 133 6.20 -7.66 -7.83
CA TRP A 133 6.09 -6.74 -8.97
C TRP A 133 6.17 -7.41 -10.35
N VAL A 134 6.79 -8.59 -10.49
CA VAL A 134 6.81 -9.34 -11.76
C VAL A 134 5.38 -9.78 -12.14
N GLU A 135 5.01 -9.59 -13.40
CA GLU A 135 3.71 -9.99 -13.95
C GLU A 135 3.54 -11.53 -13.95
N VAL A 136 2.51 -12.01 -13.25
CA VAL A 136 2.15 -13.44 -13.19
C VAL A 136 1.36 -13.85 -14.43
N GLY A 137 1.80 -14.94 -15.06
CA GLY A 137 1.36 -15.41 -16.37
C GLY A 137 2.07 -14.71 -17.54
N GLY A 138 2.98 -13.78 -17.26
CA GLY A 138 3.71 -13.01 -18.26
C GLY A 138 4.92 -13.73 -18.86
N ARG A 139 5.53 -13.10 -19.87
CA ARG A 139 6.79 -13.57 -20.47
C ARG A 139 7.95 -13.57 -19.46
N LEU A 140 8.04 -12.53 -18.63
CA LEU A 140 9.13 -12.36 -17.68
C LEU A 140 9.15 -13.48 -16.61
N GLU A 141 7.99 -13.95 -16.15
CA GLU A 141 7.90 -15.09 -15.23
C GLU A 141 8.45 -16.38 -15.87
N GLN A 142 8.21 -16.60 -17.17
CA GLN A 142 8.74 -17.76 -17.90
C GLN A 142 10.26 -17.68 -18.10
N GLU A 143 10.78 -16.48 -18.39
CA GLU A 143 12.23 -16.24 -18.52
C GLU A 143 12.94 -16.42 -17.17
N LEU A 144 12.34 -15.93 -16.08
CA LEU A 144 12.85 -16.11 -14.71
C LEU A 144 12.76 -17.57 -14.24
N ASP A 145 11.67 -18.28 -14.51
CA ASP A 145 11.53 -19.70 -14.20
C ASP A 145 12.56 -20.56 -14.97
N TYR A 146 12.87 -20.20 -16.22
CA TYR A 146 13.92 -20.87 -17.00
C TYR A 146 15.33 -20.62 -16.41
N THR A 147 15.70 -19.37 -16.09
CA THR A 147 17.01 -19.07 -15.50
C THR A 147 17.14 -19.66 -14.08
N THR A 148 16.10 -19.60 -13.26
CA THR A 148 16.08 -20.24 -11.93
C THR A 148 16.19 -21.76 -12.02
N LYS A 149 15.59 -22.42 -13.01
CA LYS A 149 15.72 -23.89 -13.18
C LYS A 149 17.10 -24.32 -13.67
N THR A 150 17.72 -23.56 -14.55
CA THR A 150 19.02 -23.89 -15.17
C THR A 150 20.19 -23.52 -14.26
N LEU A 151 20.19 -22.32 -13.68
CA LEU A 151 21.27 -21.79 -12.85
C LEU A 151 21.05 -22.01 -11.35
N GLY A 152 19.79 -22.13 -10.91
CA GLY A 152 19.39 -22.23 -9.50
C GLY A 152 19.11 -20.87 -8.85
N ASP A 153 18.19 -20.83 -7.88
CA ASP A 153 17.91 -19.65 -7.07
C ASP A 153 19.19 -19.08 -6.43
N GLY A 154 19.38 -17.76 -6.51
CA GLY A 154 20.50 -17.06 -5.89
C GLY A 154 21.88 -17.37 -6.49
N TRP A 155 21.94 -17.84 -7.74
CA TRP A 155 23.17 -17.97 -8.52
C TRP A 155 23.67 -16.61 -9.07
N GLY A 156 24.96 -16.52 -9.37
CA GLY A 156 25.61 -15.30 -9.88
C GLY A 156 26.32 -14.50 -8.78
N THR A 157 26.44 -13.18 -8.97
CA THR A 157 27.14 -12.25 -8.08
C THR A 157 26.21 -11.16 -7.54
N THR A 158 26.55 -10.60 -6.38
CA THR A 158 25.87 -9.41 -5.83
C THR A 158 26.83 -8.23 -5.80
N ASN A 159 26.41 -7.12 -6.42
CA ASN A 159 27.20 -5.90 -6.57
C ASN A 159 26.99 -4.98 -5.36
N GLN A 160 28.07 -4.65 -4.65
CA GLN A 160 28.04 -3.67 -3.56
C GLN A 160 28.65 -2.37 -4.07
N ILE A 161 27.89 -1.29 -4.02
CA ILE A 161 28.23 -0.06 -4.73
C ILE A 161 28.61 1.02 -3.72
N ILE A 162 29.75 1.65 -3.97
CA ILE A 162 30.22 2.85 -3.27
C ILE A 162 30.17 4.01 -4.27
N ILE A 163 29.43 5.07 -3.95
CA ILE A 163 29.36 6.31 -4.72
C ILE A 163 29.92 7.44 -3.86
N GLN A 164 30.83 8.23 -4.44
CA GLN A 164 31.38 9.44 -3.82
C GLN A 164 30.92 10.68 -4.60
N THR A 165 30.34 11.64 -3.89
CA THR A 165 29.81 12.90 -4.44
C THR A 165 30.33 14.12 -3.66
N PRO A 166 30.37 15.31 -4.29
CA PRO A 166 30.72 16.55 -3.62
C PRO A 166 29.54 17.03 -2.77
N LYS A 167 29.81 17.50 -1.55
CA LYS A 167 28.75 17.94 -0.62
C LYS A 167 27.92 19.13 -1.14
N ASP A 168 28.55 19.99 -1.96
CA ASP A 168 27.91 21.15 -2.59
C ASP A 168 27.18 20.81 -3.92
N GLY A 169 27.09 19.53 -4.30
CA GLY A 169 26.32 19.03 -5.46
C GLY A 169 26.83 19.41 -6.86
N ALA A 170 27.77 20.35 -6.97
CA ALA A 170 28.36 20.84 -8.23
C ALA A 170 29.90 20.99 -8.17
N GLY A 171 30.55 20.22 -7.29
CA GLY A 171 32.02 20.21 -7.15
C GLY A 171 32.69 19.21 -8.11
N ASN A 172 33.94 19.49 -8.52
CA ASN A 172 34.73 18.53 -9.29
C ASN A 172 35.34 17.47 -8.35
N VAL A 173 34.99 16.19 -8.57
CA VAL A 173 35.51 15.06 -7.79
C VAL A 173 36.87 14.58 -8.33
N LEU A 174 37.31 15.03 -9.50
CA LEU A 174 38.63 14.69 -10.08
C LEU A 174 39.77 15.49 -9.45
N THR A 175 39.95 15.35 -8.14
CA THR A 175 41.04 15.98 -7.37
C THR A 175 41.80 14.94 -6.56
N GLN A 176 43.07 15.20 -6.27
CA GLN A 176 43.95 14.27 -5.55
C GLN A 176 43.36 13.88 -4.19
N ASP A 177 42.90 14.86 -3.40
CA ASP A 177 42.30 14.63 -2.09
C ASP A 177 41.01 13.80 -2.17
N ALA A 178 40.22 13.98 -3.23
CA ALA A 178 39.02 13.19 -3.46
C ALA A 178 39.33 11.73 -3.73
N LEU A 179 40.25 11.44 -4.65
CA LEU A 179 40.63 10.06 -4.95
C LEU A 179 41.33 9.41 -3.76
N LEU A 180 42.15 10.12 -2.99
CA LEU A 180 42.76 9.59 -1.77
C LEU A 180 41.71 9.28 -0.67
N GLN A 181 40.65 10.08 -0.55
CA GLN A 181 39.51 9.79 0.32
C GLN A 181 38.70 8.57 -0.17
N HIS A 182 38.57 8.39 -1.49
CA HIS A 182 37.96 7.22 -2.10
C HIS A 182 38.80 5.95 -1.82
N VAL A 183 40.11 6.00 -2.09
CA VAL A 183 41.09 4.94 -1.75
C VAL A 183 40.95 4.54 -0.28
N ARG A 184 40.96 5.50 0.64
CA ARG A 184 40.82 5.23 2.07
C ARG A 184 39.50 4.53 2.41
N SER A 185 38.41 4.98 1.82
CA SER A 185 37.07 4.41 2.04
C SER A 185 36.97 2.98 1.49
N THR A 186 37.51 2.73 0.29
CA THR A 186 37.53 1.39 -0.32
C THR A 186 38.47 0.42 0.41
N ILE A 187 39.64 0.87 0.90
CA ILE A 187 40.54 0.04 1.73
C ILE A 187 39.85 -0.37 3.04
N LEU A 188 39.14 0.54 3.71
CA LEU A 188 38.39 0.21 4.91
C LEU A 188 37.25 -0.78 4.60
N ALA A 189 36.66 -0.70 3.41
CA ALA A 189 35.62 -1.61 2.94
C ALA A 189 36.14 -3.02 2.63
N THR A 190 37.36 -3.17 2.10
CA THR A 190 37.96 -4.50 1.86
C THR A 190 38.50 -5.17 3.13
N GLN A 191 38.75 -4.40 4.19
CA GLN A 191 39.17 -4.90 5.52
C GLN A 191 37.99 -5.38 6.40
N VAL A 192 36.78 -5.51 5.85
CA VAL A 192 35.59 -5.94 6.59
C VAL A 192 35.64 -7.45 6.87
N GLN A 193 35.57 -7.79 8.15
CA GLN A 193 35.52 -9.17 8.64
C GLN A 193 34.31 -9.38 9.56
N VAL A 194 33.61 -10.51 9.45
CA VAL A 194 32.42 -10.87 10.24
C VAL A 194 32.62 -12.21 10.95
N GLU A 195 32.29 -12.29 12.25
CA GLU A 195 32.32 -13.53 13.01
C GLU A 195 30.91 -14.14 13.05
N MET A 196 30.72 -15.29 12.37
CA MET A 196 29.43 -15.95 12.20
C MET A 196 29.61 -17.47 12.29
N TYR A 197 28.74 -18.14 13.06
CA TYR A 197 28.79 -19.59 13.32
C TYR A 197 30.12 -20.11 13.91
N GLY A 198 30.85 -19.27 14.66
CA GLY A 198 32.15 -19.62 15.25
C GLY A 198 33.34 -19.53 14.28
N GLN A 199 33.13 -18.97 13.09
CA GLN A 199 34.16 -18.77 12.07
C GLN A 199 34.25 -17.29 11.68
N THR A 200 35.45 -16.83 11.34
CA THR A 200 35.69 -15.48 10.81
C THR A 200 35.65 -15.49 9.29
N TRP A 201 34.82 -14.61 8.73
CA TRP A 201 34.59 -14.43 7.31
C TRP A 201 35.17 -13.08 6.89
N SER A 202 36.28 -13.13 6.17
CA SER A 202 36.98 -11.99 5.58
C SER A 202 36.41 -11.65 4.20
N PHE A 203 36.86 -10.53 3.64
CA PHE A 203 36.52 -10.17 2.26
C PHE A 203 36.97 -11.24 1.24
N LYS A 204 38.17 -11.84 1.36
CA LYS A 204 38.65 -12.92 0.47
C LYS A 204 37.73 -14.15 0.48
N ASP A 205 37.03 -14.41 1.59
CA ASP A 205 36.11 -15.55 1.67
C ASP A 205 34.80 -15.35 0.88
N VAL A 206 34.27 -14.13 0.92
CA VAL A 206 32.92 -13.75 0.45
C VAL A 206 32.95 -13.12 -0.95
N CYS A 207 34.06 -12.50 -1.34
CA CYS A 207 34.20 -11.84 -2.63
C CYS A 207 34.05 -12.81 -3.80
N TYR A 208 33.61 -12.27 -4.94
CA TYR A 208 33.68 -12.99 -6.20
C TYR A 208 35.14 -13.07 -6.67
N ILE A 209 35.51 -14.27 -7.08
CA ILE A 209 36.80 -14.61 -7.68
C ILE A 209 36.46 -15.35 -8.97
N THR A 210 37.15 -15.02 -10.06
CA THR A 210 37.01 -15.72 -11.34
C THR A 210 37.58 -17.14 -11.23
N ASP A 211 36.80 -18.15 -11.58
CA ASP A 211 37.26 -19.53 -11.63
C ASP A 211 38.45 -19.69 -12.59
N PHE A 212 39.48 -20.41 -12.14
CA PHE A 212 40.69 -20.72 -12.90
C PHE A 212 40.87 -22.25 -12.96
N PRO A 213 41.44 -22.80 -14.05
CA PRO A 213 41.77 -24.22 -14.10
C PRO A 213 42.89 -24.54 -13.12
N ALA A 214 42.84 -25.72 -12.51
CA ALA A 214 43.95 -26.22 -11.69
C ALA A 214 45.17 -26.49 -12.57
N PHE A 215 46.36 -26.11 -12.09
CA PHE A 215 47.62 -26.35 -12.80
C PHE A 215 48.21 -27.71 -12.44
N GLU A 216 48.91 -28.36 -13.36
CA GLU A 216 49.62 -29.63 -13.08
C GLU A 216 50.78 -29.41 -12.08
N ASP A 217 51.41 -28.23 -12.14
CA ASP A 217 52.44 -27.81 -11.19
C ASP A 217 51.81 -27.30 -9.88
N ASN A 218 51.85 -28.14 -8.84
CA ASN A 218 51.36 -27.81 -7.49
C ASN A 218 51.92 -26.50 -6.91
N ILE A 219 53.16 -26.13 -7.27
CA ILE A 219 53.78 -24.87 -6.83
C ILE A 219 53.08 -23.67 -7.49
N VAL A 220 52.88 -23.73 -8.81
CA VAL A 220 52.18 -22.69 -9.57
C VAL A 220 50.73 -22.58 -9.12
N ASP A 221 50.04 -23.70 -8.96
CA ASP A 221 48.66 -23.77 -8.47
C ASP A 221 48.49 -23.08 -7.11
N GLN A 222 49.41 -23.34 -6.17
CA GLN A 222 49.40 -22.71 -4.84
C GLN A 222 49.69 -21.19 -4.91
N ILE A 223 50.66 -20.77 -5.73
CA ILE A 223 50.99 -19.35 -5.93
C ILE A 223 49.78 -18.60 -6.49
N ILE A 224 49.17 -19.13 -7.54
CA ILE A 224 48.03 -18.53 -8.24
C ILE A 224 46.80 -18.49 -7.33
N THR A 225 46.50 -19.58 -6.62
CA THR A 225 45.38 -19.64 -5.65
C THR A 225 45.49 -18.59 -4.54
N GLU A 226 46.71 -18.29 -4.06
CA GLU A 226 46.89 -17.27 -3.02
C GLU A 226 46.93 -15.83 -3.56
N LEU A 227 47.48 -15.64 -4.76
CA LEU A 227 47.61 -14.32 -5.39
C LEU A 227 46.38 -13.84 -6.16
N ILE A 228 45.50 -14.71 -6.66
CA ILE A 228 44.32 -14.25 -7.41
C ILE A 228 43.45 -13.32 -6.54
N PRO A 229 43.18 -12.09 -7.00
CA PRO A 229 42.46 -11.10 -6.23
C PRO A 229 40.95 -11.19 -6.45
N CYS A 230 40.21 -10.62 -5.51
CA CYS A 230 38.77 -10.38 -5.64
C CYS A 230 38.45 -9.43 -6.81
N THR A 231 37.35 -9.67 -7.54
CA THR A 231 36.91 -8.75 -8.60
C THR A 231 36.32 -7.46 -8.01
N ILE A 232 37.03 -6.35 -8.22
CA ILE A 232 36.59 -4.99 -7.87
C ILE A 232 36.65 -4.15 -9.14
N VAL A 233 35.59 -3.39 -9.43
CA VAL A 233 35.56 -2.39 -10.49
C VAL A 233 35.77 -1.03 -9.86
N THR A 234 36.82 -0.30 -10.24
CA THR A 234 37.15 0.98 -9.60
C THR A 234 37.96 1.91 -10.51
N PRO A 235 37.75 3.25 -10.47
CA PRO A 235 38.63 4.23 -11.12
C PRO A 235 40.05 4.23 -10.52
N LEU A 236 40.24 3.60 -9.36
CA LEU A 236 41.53 3.45 -8.71
C LEU A 236 42.45 2.47 -9.45
N ASP A 237 41.92 1.62 -10.34
CA ASP A 237 42.74 0.71 -11.14
C ASP A 237 43.65 1.47 -12.11
N CYS A 238 43.24 2.63 -12.65
CA CYS A 238 44.12 3.48 -13.47
C CYS A 238 45.41 3.90 -12.73
N PHE A 239 45.43 3.86 -11.39
CA PHE A 239 46.54 4.30 -10.57
C PHE A 239 47.22 3.12 -9.83
N TRP A 240 48.44 3.34 -9.35
CA TRP A 240 49.14 2.34 -8.54
C TRP A 240 48.36 1.97 -7.26
N GLU A 241 47.60 2.90 -6.69
CA GLU A 241 46.79 2.67 -5.48
C GLU A 241 45.74 1.55 -5.62
N GLY A 242 45.30 1.19 -6.83
CA GLY A 242 44.43 0.02 -7.07
C GLY A 242 45.05 -1.30 -6.53
N SER A 243 46.38 -1.43 -6.62
CA SER A 243 47.12 -2.57 -6.06
C SER A 243 46.98 -2.75 -4.54
N ARG A 244 46.57 -1.70 -3.81
CA ARG A 244 46.32 -1.74 -2.36
C ARG A 244 45.00 -2.41 -2.00
N LEU A 245 44.07 -2.52 -2.97
CA LEU A 245 42.73 -3.08 -2.79
C LEU A 245 42.70 -4.60 -3.00
N LEU A 246 43.58 -5.10 -3.86
CA LEU A 246 43.58 -6.48 -4.37
C LEU A 246 44.21 -7.52 -3.42
N GLY A 247 44.69 -7.08 -2.25
CA GLY A 247 45.31 -7.97 -1.24
C GLY A 247 46.64 -8.59 -1.72
N PRO A 248 46.98 -9.81 -1.28
CA PRO A 248 46.42 -10.53 -0.13
C PRO A 248 46.73 -9.83 1.22
N GLU A 249 45.91 -10.08 2.26
CA GLU A 249 46.13 -9.53 3.61
C GLU A 249 47.46 -10.02 4.22
N ASN A 250 47.75 -11.31 4.02
CA ASN A 250 49.01 -11.94 4.43
C ASN A 250 49.98 -11.99 3.24
N PRO A 251 51.26 -11.64 3.42
CA PRO A 251 52.27 -11.79 2.38
C PRO A 251 52.44 -13.25 1.95
N VAL A 252 52.44 -13.51 0.64
CA VAL A 252 52.76 -14.85 0.09
C VAL A 252 54.27 -14.99 0.02
N HIS A 253 54.79 -16.11 0.52
CA HIS A 253 56.21 -16.46 0.40
C HIS A 253 56.35 -17.65 -0.56
N ILE A 254 57.07 -17.46 -1.66
CA ILE A 254 57.36 -18.53 -2.61
C ILE A 254 58.71 -19.16 -2.25
N PRO A 255 58.82 -20.51 -2.22
CA PRO A 255 60.10 -21.19 -2.17
C PRO A 255 61.06 -20.64 -3.25
N PHE A 256 62.34 -20.46 -2.92
CA PHE A 256 63.36 -19.91 -3.83
C PHE A 256 63.21 -18.41 -4.20
N TYR A 257 62.25 -17.68 -3.61
CA TYR A 257 62.13 -16.23 -3.73
C TYR A 257 62.19 -15.57 -2.34
N ASN A 258 63.16 -14.68 -2.12
CA ASN A 258 63.44 -14.11 -0.79
C ASN A 258 62.44 -13.03 -0.36
N ASP A 259 61.81 -12.34 -1.32
CA ASP A 259 60.87 -11.25 -1.03
C ASP A 259 59.43 -11.76 -0.82
N THR A 260 58.66 -11.00 -0.04
CA THR A 260 57.24 -11.30 0.16
C THR A 260 56.39 -10.71 -0.96
N LEU A 261 55.57 -11.53 -1.60
CA LEU A 261 54.67 -11.06 -2.66
C LEU A 261 53.37 -10.48 -2.11
N ARG A 262 53.00 -9.33 -2.67
CA ARG A 262 51.70 -8.65 -2.57
C ARG A 262 51.47 -7.89 -3.88
N TRP A 263 50.23 -7.66 -4.32
CA TRP A 263 49.95 -6.91 -5.56
C TRP A 263 50.63 -5.53 -5.62
N LYS A 264 50.83 -4.91 -4.45
CA LYS A 264 51.53 -3.64 -4.26
C LYS A 264 53.02 -3.66 -4.67
N THR A 265 53.71 -4.78 -4.51
CA THR A 265 55.16 -4.95 -4.79
C THR A 265 55.46 -5.97 -5.89
N LEU A 266 54.46 -6.71 -6.35
CA LEU A 266 54.57 -7.69 -7.41
C LEU A 266 54.82 -7.01 -8.77
N ASP A 267 55.91 -7.40 -9.43
CA ASP A 267 56.12 -7.21 -10.87
C ASP A 267 56.14 -8.62 -11.52
N PRO A 268 55.09 -9.00 -12.27
CA PRO A 268 55.00 -10.32 -12.88
C PRO A 268 56.10 -10.62 -13.90
N ILE A 269 56.65 -9.61 -14.59
CA ILE A 269 57.75 -9.82 -15.55
C ILE A 269 59.06 -10.13 -14.82
N GLN A 270 59.39 -9.36 -13.78
CA GLN A 270 60.59 -9.63 -12.96
C GLN A 270 60.49 -10.98 -12.23
N LEU A 271 59.28 -11.39 -11.84
CA LEU A 271 59.05 -12.70 -11.23
C LEU A 271 59.28 -13.84 -12.24
N LEU A 272 58.86 -13.69 -13.50
CA LEU A 272 59.16 -14.65 -14.57
C LEU A 272 60.65 -14.71 -14.88
N GLU A 273 61.35 -13.57 -14.95
CA GLU A 273 62.80 -13.54 -15.13
C GLU A 273 63.54 -14.26 -13.99
N HIS A 274 63.07 -14.14 -12.74
CA HIS A 274 63.61 -14.91 -11.62
C HIS A 274 63.26 -16.41 -11.70
N PHE A 275 62.13 -16.80 -12.29
CA PHE A 275 61.80 -18.21 -12.50
C PHE A 275 62.55 -18.85 -13.67
N ASP A 276 62.99 -18.09 -14.67
CA ASP A 276 63.88 -18.58 -15.72
C ASP A 276 65.20 -19.15 -15.13
N ASP A 277 65.72 -18.58 -14.02
CA ASP A 277 66.87 -19.12 -13.28
C ASP A 277 66.60 -20.49 -12.58
N TYR A 278 65.33 -20.89 -12.45
CA TYR A 278 64.88 -22.13 -11.77
C TYR A 278 64.02 -23.04 -12.69
N GLU A 279 64.21 -22.96 -14.01
CA GLU A 279 63.51 -23.76 -15.05
C GLU A 279 63.47 -25.28 -14.77
N ALA A 280 64.42 -25.81 -14.00
CA ALA A 280 64.44 -27.20 -13.56
C ALA A 280 63.33 -27.60 -12.55
N PHE A 281 62.57 -26.64 -12.00
CA PHE A 281 61.56 -26.85 -10.96
C PHE A 281 60.20 -26.20 -11.25
N ILE A 282 60.14 -25.24 -12.19
CA ILE A 282 58.93 -24.52 -12.60
C ILE A 282 59.02 -24.38 -14.11
N ALA A 283 57.97 -24.72 -14.86
CA ALA A 283 57.90 -24.45 -16.30
C ALA A 283 57.41 -23.00 -16.54
N PRO A 284 58.27 -22.03 -16.93
CA PRO A 284 57.88 -20.62 -16.97
C PRO A 284 57.20 -20.23 -18.29
N GLU A 285 57.37 -21.01 -19.36
CA GLU A 285 56.81 -20.77 -20.70
C GLU A 285 55.28 -20.68 -20.68
N SER A 286 54.59 -21.61 -20.01
CA SER A 286 53.14 -21.63 -19.89
C SER A 286 52.60 -20.39 -19.16
N LEU A 287 53.24 -19.99 -18.06
CA LEU A 287 52.90 -18.77 -17.32
C LEU A 287 53.19 -17.49 -18.12
N ARG A 288 54.31 -17.45 -18.85
CA ARG A 288 54.68 -16.32 -19.71
C ARG A 288 53.70 -16.15 -20.87
N ASP A 289 53.21 -17.24 -21.46
CA ASP A 289 52.13 -17.20 -22.45
C ASP A 289 50.81 -16.67 -21.86
N ILE A 290 50.42 -17.13 -20.67
CA ILE A 290 49.22 -16.64 -19.96
C ILE A 290 49.33 -15.14 -19.66
N PHE A 291 50.45 -14.66 -19.11
CA PHE A 291 50.65 -13.25 -18.77
C PHE A 291 50.70 -12.34 -20.00
N ASN A 292 51.26 -12.83 -21.12
CA ASN A 292 51.25 -12.13 -22.40
C ASN A 292 49.84 -12.06 -23.02
N ARG A 293 49.10 -13.18 -23.03
CA ARG A 293 47.72 -13.26 -23.55
C ARG A 293 46.71 -12.43 -22.77
N THR A 294 46.88 -12.34 -21.45
CA THR A 294 46.02 -11.54 -20.56
C THR A 294 46.42 -10.06 -20.49
N GLY A 295 47.58 -9.71 -21.06
CA GLY A 295 48.10 -8.34 -21.05
C GLY A 295 48.46 -7.84 -19.65
N ILE A 296 48.94 -8.72 -18.75
CA ILE A 296 49.27 -8.34 -17.38
C ILE A 296 50.52 -7.46 -17.33
N GLY A 297 51.58 -7.82 -18.07
CA GLY A 297 52.84 -7.08 -18.09
C GLY A 297 53.41 -6.81 -16.69
N HIS A 298 53.74 -5.56 -16.39
CA HIS A 298 54.21 -5.10 -15.07
C HIS A 298 53.07 -4.83 -14.05
N ALA A 299 51.84 -5.27 -14.34
CA ALA A 299 50.63 -5.09 -13.54
C ALA A 299 50.35 -3.63 -13.12
N TYR A 300 50.70 -3.26 -11.89
CA TYR A 300 50.51 -1.91 -11.32
C TYR A 300 51.80 -1.09 -11.19
N GLN A 301 52.98 -1.70 -11.41
CA GLN A 301 54.27 -1.05 -11.13
C GLN A 301 54.62 0.08 -12.13
N ASN A 302 53.98 0.07 -13.30
CA ASN A 302 54.13 1.08 -14.36
C ASN A 302 53.06 2.19 -14.31
N ARG A 303 52.08 2.11 -13.41
CA ARG A 303 50.95 3.06 -13.31
C ARG A 303 51.36 4.31 -12.52
N PRO A 304 50.77 5.49 -12.79
CA PRO A 304 51.01 6.68 -11.99
C PRO A 304 50.51 6.50 -10.55
N CYS A 305 51.27 6.99 -9.57
CA CYS A 305 50.82 7.04 -8.18
C CYS A 305 50.02 8.32 -7.92
N LEU A 306 48.86 8.24 -7.26
CA LEU A 306 48.12 9.42 -6.82
C LEU A 306 48.94 10.25 -5.82
N ASN A 307 49.77 9.61 -4.99
CA ASN A 307 50.69 10.29 -4.08
C ASN A 307 52.18 9.97 -4.38
N PRO A 308 52.88 10.80 -5.18
CA PRO A 308 54.31 10.62 -5.47
C PRO A 308 55.21 10.62 -4.22
N GLN A 309 54.78 11.31 -3.16
CA GLN A 309 55.52 11.44 -1.90
C GLN A 309 55.37 10.21 -1.00
N ASP A 310 54.43 9.29 -1.27
CA ASP A 310 54.29 8.03 -0.54
C ASP A 310 55.59 7.20 -0.67
N PRO A 311 56.30 6.87 0.42
CA PRO A 311 57.53 6.08 0.35
C PRO A 311 57.31 4.69 -0.25
N GLU A 312 56.07 4.20 -0.27
CA GLU A 312 55.70 2.90 -0.79
C GLU A 312 55.47 2.88 -2.32
N CYS A 313 55.29 4.05 -2.96
CA CYS A 313 55.10 4.15 -4.42
C CYS A 313 56.40 3.76 -5.18
N PRO A 314 56.32 2.88 -6.20
CA PRO A 314 57.48 2.26 -6.84
C PRO A 314 58.30 3.23 -7.69
N SER A 315 59.60 2.96 -7.82
CA SER A 315 60.55 3.78 -8.59
C SER A 315 60.39 3.70 -10.11
N THR A 316 59.62 2.71 -10.58
CA THR A 316 59.19 2.49 -11.96
C THR A 316 58.01 3.38 -12.38
N ALA A 317 57.20 3.88 -11.42
CA ALA A 317 56.06 4.73 -11.73
C ALA A 317 56.52 6.05 -12.39
N PRO A 318 55.83 6.50 -13.47
CA PRO A 318 56.31 7.60 -14.31
C PRO A 318 56.47 8.93 -13.56
N ASN A 319 55.62 9.17 -12.56
CA ASN A 319 55.60 10.41 -11.78
C ASN A 319 56.42 10.36 -10.48
N LYS A 320 56.95 9.20 -10.08
CA LYS A 320 57.75 9.08 -8.84
C LYS A 320 59.01 9.94 -8.87
N LYS A 321 59.65 10.07 -10.04
CA LYS A 321 60.87 10.88 -10.25
C LYS A 321 60.59 12.37 -10.42
N SER A 322 59.41 12.76 -10.92
CA SER A 322 59.03 14.16 -11.12
C SER A 322 58.40 14.78 -9.86
N GLY A 323 57.80 13.97 -8.99
CA GLY A 323 57.09 14.44 -7.79
C GLY A 323 55.79 15.18 -8.07
N GLN A 324 55.33 15.19 -9.34
CA GLN A 324 54.12 15.86 -9.78
C GLN A 324 52.89 14.94 -9.64
N VAL A 325 51.77 15.53 -9.23
CA VAL A 325 50.46 14.87 -9.20
C VAL A 325 50.06 14.53 -10.65
N PRO A 326 49.54 13.32 -10.94
CA PRO A 326 49.11 12.97 -12.30
C PRO A 326 47.87 13.77 -12.71
N ASP A 327 47.66 13.93 -14.02
CA ASP A 327 46.42 14.50 -14.55
C ASP A 327 45.31 13.44 -14.48
N ILE A 328 44.60 13.43 -13.36
CA ILE A 328 43.54 12.46 -13.04
C ILE A 328 42.47 12.40 -14.15
N ALA A 329 42.16 13.52 -14.80
CA ALA A 329 41.13 13.56 -15.85
C ALA A 329 41.64 12.96 -17.17
N ALA A 330 42.92 13.16 -17.49
CA ALA A 330 43.55 12.51 -18.64
C ALA A 330 43.66 10.98 -18.46
N GLU A 331 44.12 10.51 -17.29
CA GLU A 331 44.29 9.07 -17.00
C GLU A 331 42.97 8.30 -16.95
N LEU A 332 41.85 8.95 -16.60
CA LEU A 332 40.51 8.34 -16.58
C LEU A 332 39.77 8.43 -17.94
N THR A 333 40.31 9.15 -18.93
CA THR A 333 39.64 9.32 -20.23
C THR A 333 39.64 8.00 -21.00
N GLY A 334 38.47 7.49 -21.38
CA GLY A 334 38.35 6.20 -22.09
C GLY A 334 38.31 4.97 -21.19
N GLY A 335 38.22 5.15 -19.87
CA GLY A 335 38.07 4.07 -18.89
C GLY A 335 39.37 3.60 -18.25
N CYS A 336 39.27 2.65 -17.31
CA CYS A 336 40.41 2.03 -16.65
C CYS A 336 40.57 0.56 -17.06
N THR A 337 41.78 0.05 -17.02
CA THR A 337 42.04 -1.40 -17.12
C THR A 337 42.42 -1.95 -15.76
N GLY A 338 41.95 -3.15 -15.40
CA GLY A 338 42.39 -3.89 -14.22
C GLY A 338 43.79 -4.48 -14.41
N PHE A 339 44.16 -5.49 -13.62
CA PHE A 339 45.49 -6.13 -13.73
C PHE A 339 45.68 -6.88 -15.05
N ALA A 340 44.63 -7.49 -15.61
CA ALA A 340 44.64 -8.15 -16.91
C ALA A 340 44.07 -7.22 -17.99
N SER A 341 44.93 -6.40 -18.61
CA SER A 341 44.49 -5.29 -19.47
C SER A 341 43.69 -5.68 -20.71
N THR A 342 43.75 -6.95 -21.14
CA THR A 342 42.99 -7.47 -22.30
C THR A 342 41.55 -7.87 -21.97
N PHE A 343 41.25 -8.21 -20.70
CA PHE A 343 39.94 -8.76 -20.30
C PHE A 343 39.22 -7.94 -19.23
N MET A 344 39.96 -7.23 -18.37
CA MET A 344 39.40 -6.38 -17.33
C MET A 344 39.43 -4.93 -17.80
N VAL A 345 38.53 -4.58 -18.72
CA VAL A 345 38.34 -3.20 -19.19
C VAL A 345 37.09 -2.64 -18.52
N TRP A 346 37.23 -1.49 -17.87
CA TRP A 346 36.16 -0.77 -17.18
C TRP A 346 35.84 0.52 -17.95
N PRO A 347 34.73 0.58 -18.72
CA PRO A 347 34.31 1.78 -19.43
C PRO A 347 34.16 2.98 -18.49
N GLU A 348 34.43 4.18 -18.97
CA GLU A 348 34.37 5.41 -18.15
C GLU A 348 33.00 5.63 -17.49
N GLU A 349 31.91 5.28 -18.17
CA GLU A 349 30.53 5.40 -17.70
C GLU A 349 30.21 4.48 -16.49
N LEU A 350 31.04 3.45 -16.27
CA LEU A 350 30.91 2.50 -15.16
C LEU A 350 31.54 3.03 -13.86
N ILE A 351 32.51 3.95 -13.97
CA ILE A 351 33.39 4.39 -12.88
C ILE A 351 33.34 5.90 -12.58
N VAL A 352 32.98 6.74 -13.55
CA VAL A 352 32.94 8.21 -13.43
C VAL A 352 31.60 8.76 -13.93
N GLY A 353 30.95 9.58 -13.11
CA GLY A 353 29.60 10.11 -13.37
C GLY A 353 29.57 11.63 -13.46
N GLY A 354 28.61 12.18 -14.22
CA GLY A 354 28.50 13.63 -14.43
C GLY A 354 29.70 14.24 -15.16
N VAL A 355 30.22 13.52 -16.16
CA VAL A 355 31.44 13.87 -16.89
C VAL A 355 31.22 15.08 -17.79
N THR A 356 32.07 16.10 -17.67
CA THR A 356 32.24 17.14 -18.71
C THR A 356 33.44 16.80 -19.58
N LYS A 357 33.30 16.98 -20.90
CA LYS A 357 34.36 16.70 -21.87
C LYS A 357 34.69 17.92 -22.73
N ASN A 358 35.95 18.02 -23.14
CA ASN A 358 36.43 18.99 -24.11
C ASN A 358 36.08 18.54 -25.55
N ALA A 359 36.24 19.41 -26.54
CA ALA A 359 36.00 19.14 -27.96
C ALA A 359 36.86 17.98 -28.54
N THR A 360 37.93 17.59 -27.85
CA THR A 360 38.78 16.43 -28.15
C THR A 360 38.32 15.12 -27.48
N ASN A 361 37.13 15.11 -26.87
CA ASN A 361 36.56 13.99 -26.10
C ASN A 361 37.36 13.59 -24.83
N HIS A 362 38.31 14.41 -24.38
CA HIS A 362 38.97 14.26 -23.08
C HIS A 362 38.11 14.80 -21.93
N ILE A 363 38.16 14.11 -20.79
CA ILE A 363 37.47 14.53 -19.56
C ILE A 363 38.10 15.82 -19.01
N THR A 364 37.26 16.74 -18.51
CA THR A 364 37.70 17.99 -17.85
C THR A 364 37.22 18.12 -16.42
N SER A 365 36.06 17.54 -16.08
CA SER A 365 35.56 17.44 -14.71
C SER A 365 34.58 16.27 -14.59
N ALA A 366 34.33 15.82 -13.36
CA ALA A 366 33.25 14.89 -13.05
C ALA A 366 32.60 15.22 -11.71
N GLU A 367 31.32 14.90 -11.57
CA GLU A 367 30.53 15.17 -10.36
C GLU A 367 30.39 13.94 -9.44
N ALA A 368 30.72 12.72 -9.90
CA ALA A 368 30.67 11.52 -9.08
C ALA A 368 31.74 10.49 -9.46
N LEU A 369 32.16 9.67 -8.48
CA LEU A 369 32.97 8.47 -8.68
C LEU A 369 32.24 7.25 -8.12
N GLN A 370 32.38 6.10 -8.78
CA GLN A 370 31.78 4.84 -8.37
C GLN A 370 32.82 3.75 -8.19
N SER A 371 32.60 2.82 -7.26
CA SER A 371 33.30 1.54 -7.25
C SER A 371 32.35 0.41 -6.87
N ILE A 372 32.51 -0.72 -7.55
CA ILE A 372 31.64 -1.89 -7.42
C ILE A 372 32.48 -3.04 -6.88
N VAL A 373 32.16 -3.50 -5.68
CA VAL A 373 32.76 -4.67 -5.05
C VAL A 373 31.84 -5.86 -5.32
N GLN A 374 32.33 -6.87 -6.04
CA GLN A 374 31.53 -8.05 -6.38
C GLN A 374 31.66 -9.13 -5.28
N LEU A 375 30.52 -9.62 -4.81
CA LEU A 375 30.44 -10.74 -3.86
C LEU A 375 29.79 -11.97 -4.52
N LYS A 376 30.11 -13.16 -4.03
CA LYS A 376 29.43 -14.40 -4.40
C LYS A 376 27.94 -14.31 -4.06
N GLY A 377 27.07 -14.74 -4.97
CA GLY A 377 25.66 -14.96 -4.69
C GLY A 377 25.45 -16.12 -3.71
N GLN A 378 24.24 -16.24 -3.16
CA GLN A 378 23.90 -17.21 -2.11
C GLN A 378 24.28 -18.66 -2.48
N LYS A 379 23.94 -19.09 -3.71
CA LYS A 379 24.23 -20.44 -4.18
C LYS A 379 25.73 -20.66 -4.43
N MET A 380 26.38 -19.70 -5.07
CA MET A 380 27.82 -19.74 -5.35
C MET A 380 28.65 -19.77 -4.06
N MET A 381 28.26 -18.99 -3.04
CA MET A 381 28.88 -19.02 -1.71
C MET A 381 28.71 -20.39 -1.05
N TYR A 382 27.53 -21.01 -1.17
CA TYR A 382 27.30 -22.37 -0.67
C TYR A 382 28.19 -23.41 -1.39
N GLU A 383 28.28 -23.35 -2.72
CA GLU A 383 29.05 -24.30 -3.52
C GLU A 383 30.57 -24.14 -3.31
N ALA A 384 31.09 -22.92 -3.29
CA ALA A 384 32.52 -22.62 -3.10
C ALA A 384 33.09 -23.13 -1.77
N TRP A 385 32.28 -23.18 -0.72
CA TRP A 385 32.70 -23.66 0.62
C TRP A 385 32.28 -25.10 0.92
N LYS A 386 31.56 -25.78 0.02
CA LYS A 386 31.01 -27.12 0.26
C LYS A 386 32.12 -28.18 0.38
N GLY A 387 32.27 -28.77 1.58
CA GLY A 387 33.29 -29.78 1.86
C GLY A 387 34.67 -29.18 2.17
N ASN A 388 34.71 -27.90 2.56
CA ASN A 388 35.89 -27.24 3.07
C ASN A 388 35.92 -27.32 4.61
N TYR A 389 37.10 -27.57 5.20
CA TYR A 389 37.31 -27.68 6.64
C TYR A 389 36.71 -26.52 7.46
N LYS A 390 36.65 -25.31 6.89
CA LYS A 390 36.07 -24.10 7.53
C LYS A 390 34.59 -24.24 7.84
N VAL A 391 33.84 -25.08 7.10
CA VAL A 391 32.40 -25.30 7.31
C VAL A 391 32.04 -26.72 7.76
N ASP A 392 32.98 -27.66 7.85
CA ASP A 392 32.69 -29.07 8.17
C ASP A 392 32.04 -29.27 9.55
N GLU A 393 32.37 -28.42 10.55
CA GLU A 393 31.72 -28.43 11.87
C GLU A 393 30.29 -27.85 11.84
N ILE A 394 29.94 -27.12 10.79
CA ILE A 394 28.67 -26.42 10.61
C ILE A 394 27.78 -27.27 9.71
N ARG A 395 26.49 -27.44 10.06
CA ARG A 395 25.49 -27.92 9.09
C ARG A 395 25.32 -26.86 7.98
N TRP A 396 26.13 -26.95 6.93
CA TRP A 396 26.20 -25.97 5.85
C TRP A 396 24.97 -26.04 4.95
N THR A 397 24.33 -24.89 4.71
CA THR A 397 23.14 -24.75 3.87
C THR A 397 23.19 -23.42 3.12
N ALA A 398 22.50 -23.32 1.98
CA ALA A 398 22.40 -22.08 1.21
C ALA A 398 21.83 -20.91 2.04
N GLU A 399 20.88 -21.17 2.94
CA GLU A 399 20.34 -20.15 3.87
C GLU A 399 21.44 -19.54 4.75
N LYS A 400 22.34 -20.36 5.32
CA LYS A 400 23.46 -19.87 6.13
C LYS A 400 24.50 -19.11 5.30
N ALA A 401 24.77 -19.59 4.08
CA ALA A 401 25.65 -18.89 3.15
C ALA A 401 25.12 -17.48 2.84
N GLY A 402 23.81 -17.37 2.56
CA GLY A 402 23.13 -16.08 2.35
C GLY A 402 23.22 -15.18 3.58
N ALA A 403 22.93 -15.70 4.78
CA ALA A 403 23.00 -14.93 6.02
C ALA A 403 24.42 -14.38 6.33
N ILE A 404 25.49 -15.09 5.96
CA ILE A 404 26.87 -14.59 6.09
C ILE A 404 27.12 -13.43 5.12
N VAL A 405 26.71 -13.58 3.85
CA VAL A 405 26.85 -12.54 2.82
C VAL A 405 26.07 -11.27 3.22
N GLU A 406 24.84 -11.44 3.70
CA GLU A 406 23.95 -10.36 4.15
C GLU A 406 24.52 -9.59 5.36
N GLU A 407 25.07 -10.30 6.35
CA GLU A 407 25.70 -9.65 7.52
C GLU A 407 27.02 -8.95 7.16
N TRP A 408 27.79 -9.52 6.22
CA TRP A 408 28.96 -8.86 5.65
C TRP A 408 28.57 -7.58 4.90
N GLN A 409 27.52 -7.60 4.08
CA GLN A 409 26.97 -6.42 3.40
C GLN A 409 26.53 -5.33 4.40
N ARG A 410 25.82 -5.68 5.49
CA ARG A 410 25.45 -4.71 6.54
C ARG A 410 26.69 -4.05 7.16
N LYS A 411 27.71 -4.84 7.51
CA LYS A 411 28.95 -4.32 8.11
C LYS A 411 29.76 -3.46 7.13
N PHE A 412 29.81 -3.84 5.85
CA PHE A 412 30.39 -3.05 4.77
C PHE A 412 29.75 -1.66 4.66
N THR A 413 28.41 -1.58 4.60
CA THR A 413 27.70 -0.29 4.57
C THR A 413 27.99 0.58 5.79
N GLN A 414 28.06 -0.01 6.98
CA GLN A 414 28.42 0.73 8.21
C GLN A 414 29.85 1.28 8.18
N VAL A 415 30.83 0.49 7.71
CA VAL A 415 32.24 0.90 7.67
C VAL A 415 32.46 2.02 6.64
N VAL A 416 31.88 1.93 5.45
CA VAL A 416 31.97 2.99 4.44
C VAL A 416 31.28 4.28 4.90
N ARG A 417 30.10 4.20 5.53
CA ARG A 417 29.40 5.38 6.07
C ARG A 417 30.15 6.09 7.20
N ASN A 418 31.08 5.40 7.86
CA ASN A 418 31.94 5.94 8.91
C ASN A 418 33.30 6.45 8.38
N SER A 419 33.67 6.21 7.12
CA SER A 419 34.92 6.69 6.54
C SER A 419 34.86 8.15 6.05
N SER A 420 33.65 8.73 5.92
CA SER A 420 33.42 10.13 5.54
C SER A 420 33.86 11.10 6.65
N VAL A 421 35.17 11.37 6.74
CA VAL A 421 35.80 12.18 7.80
C VAL A 421 36.10 13.63 7.35
N LEU A 422 36.15 13.91 6.04
CA LEU A 422 36.34 15.26 5.51
C LEU A 422 35.01 15.95 5.19
N ASN A 423 34.86 17.20 5.64
CA ASN A 423 33.61 17.98 5.53
C ASN A 423 33.16 18.35 4.10
N SER A 424 33.94 18.05 3.06
CA SER A 424 33.70 18.53 1.68
C SER A 424 33.12 17.47 0.72
N GLN A 425 33.12 16.20 1.10
CA GLN A 425 32.70 15.09 0.24
C GLN A 425 31.94 14.05 1.05
N ASP A 426 30.86 13.53 0.47
CA ASP A 426 30.07 12.46 1.07
C ASP A 426 30.31 11.16 0.29
N VAL A 427 30.54 10.08 1.03
CA VAL A 427 30.76 8.73 0.50
C VAL A 427 29.61 7.87 0.99
N ASN A 428 28.73 7.51 0.07
CA ASN A 428 27.55 6.71 0.34
C ASN A 428 27.74 5.30 -0.24
N ALA A 429 27.21 4.31 0.47
CA ALA A 429 27.28 2.91 0.08
C ALA A 429 25.91 2.24 0.19
N PHE A 430 25.63 1.36 -0.77
CA PHE A 430 24.39 0.61 -0.87
C PHE A 430 24.67 -0.84 -1.23
N THR A 431 23.84 -1.72 -0.68
CA THR A 431 23.98 -3.18 -0.79
C THR A 431 22.61 -3.82 -1.00
N SER A 432 22.60 -5.07 -1.46
CA SER A 432 21.37 -5.86 -1.54
C SER A 432 20.68 -6.00 -0.18
N ALA A 433 21.45 -6.14 0.91
CA ALA A 433 20.94 -6.12 2.28
C ALA A 433 20.28 -4.78 2.64
N SER A 434 20.87 -3.63 2.28
CA SER A 434 20.25 -2.31 2.51
C SER A 434 18.88 -2.17 1.84
N LEU A 435 18.73 -2.67 0.61
CA LEU A 435 17.44 -2.68 -0.08
C LEU A 435 16.40 -3.53 0.66
N ASN A 436 16.79 -4.75 1.06
CA ASN A 436 15.92 -5.65 1.82
C ASN A 436 15.51 -5.07 3.18
N ASP A 437 16.45 -4.44 3.90
CA ASP A 437 16.19 -3.79 5.19
C ASP A 437 15.19 -2.64 5.06
N LEU A 438 15.34 -1.79 4.03
CA LEU A 438 14.35 -0.73 3.71
C LEU A 438 12.96 -1.33 3.45
N LEU A 439 12.86 -2.33 2.57
CA LEU A 439 11.60 -2.98 2.20
C LEU A 439 10.94 -3.66 3.40
N GLN A 440 11.73 -4.22 4.31
CA GLN A 440 11.25 -4.79 5.56
C GLN A 440 10.77 -3.70 6.54
N GLU A 441 11.45 -2.55 6.63
CA GLU A 441 10.98 -1.39 7.40
C GLU A 441 9.66 -0.83 6.84
N PHE A 442 9.52 -0.74 5.51
CA PHE A 442 8.24 -0.41 4.87
C PHE A 442 7.15 -1.45 5.10
N SER A 443 7.51 -2.72 5.21
CA SER A 443 6.56 -3.80 5.52
C SER A 443 6.15 -3.82 7.00
N ASN A 444 6.96 -3.24 7.89
CA ASN A 444 6.72 -3.27 9.32
C ASN A 444 5.47 -2.46 9.73
N LEU A 445 4.54 -3.16 10.36
CA LEU A 445 3.28 -2.60 10.83
C LEU A 445 3.50 -1.62 11.98
N SER A 446 3.42 -0.34 11.68
CA SER A 446 3.31 0.72 12.69
C SER A 446 1.96 0.71 13.41
N VAL A 447 1.77 -0.26 14.32
CA VAL A 447 0.54 -0.47 15.12
C VAL A 447 0.06 0.82 15.78
N VAL A 448 0.98 1.70 16.19
CA VAL A 448 0.68 3.02 16.76
C VAL A 448 -0.09 3.92 15.76
N ARG A 449 0.33 4.01 14.50
CA ARG A 449 -0.38 4.80 13.47
C ARG A 449 -1.78 4.26 13.21
N VAL A 450 -1.92 2.93 13.11
CA VAL A 450 -3.22 2.25 12.95
C VAL A 450 -4.13 2.54 14.16
N ALA A 451 -3.65 2.27 15.37
CA ALA A 451 -4.42 2.50 16.60
C ALA A 451 -4.87 3.96 16.75
N MET A 452 -3.99 4.94 16.46
CA MET A 452 -4.35 6.36 16.47
C MET A 452 -5.47 6.68 15.49
N GLY A 453 -5.41 6.22 14.24
CA GLY A 453 -6.47 6.46 13.25
C GLY A 453 -7.83 5.87 13.66
N TYR A 454 -7.85 4.65 14.20
CA TYR A 454 -9.08 4.04 14.73
C TYR A 454 -9.62 4.81 15.94
N VAL A 455 -8.76 5.27 16.87
CA VAL A 455 -9.17 6.10 18.01
C VAL A 455 -9.75 7.44 17.55
N PHE A 456 -9.13 8.11 16.57
CA PHE A 456 -9.67 9.36 16.00
C PHE A 456 -11.04 9.15 15.36
N MET A 457 -11.24 8.05 14.61
CA MET A 457 -12.54 7.72 14.01
C MET A 457 -13.61 7.38 15.05
N VAL A 458 -13.26 6.70 16.14
CA VAL A 458 -14.16 6.47 17.28
C VAL A 458 -14.57 7.80 17.93
N ILE A 459 -13.61 8.69 18.20
CA ILE A 459 -13.84 10.02 18.77
C ILE A 459 -14.76 10.84 17.85
N TYR A 460 -14.48 10.86 16.54
CA TYR A 460 -15.29 11.55 15.54
C TYR A 460 -16.73 11.03 15.50
N ALA A 461 -16.94 9.71 15.41
CA ALA A 461 -18.27 9.10 15.39
C ALA A 461 -19.06 9.35 16.69
N PHE A 462 -18.37 9.29 17.84
CA PHE A 462 -18.94 9.58 19.14
C PHE A 462 -19.45 11.03 19.22
N PHE A 463 -18.61 12.02 18.90
CA PHE A 463 -18.98 13.43 19.00
C PHE A 463 -20.03 13.86 17.97
N THR A 464 -19.96 13.36 16.73
CA THR A 464 -20.94 13.69 15.67
C THR A 464 -22.34 13.11 15.92
N MET A 465 -22.43 11.93 16.54
CA MET A 465 -23.72 11.33 16.93
C MET A 465 -24.25 11.79 18.30
N MET A 466 -23.44 12.49 19.10
CA MET A 466 -23.86 12.97 20.41
C MET A 466 -24.78 14.20 20.30
N LYS A 467 -25.95 14.13 20.93
CA LYS A 467 -26.91 15.25 20.97
C LYS A 467 -26.95 15.89 22.36
N LEU A 468 -26.07 16.87 22.57
CA LEU A 468 -25.90 17.60 23.85
C LEU A 468 -27.21 18.13 24.46
N SER A 469 -28.21 18.49 23.64
CA SER A 469 -29.50 19.01 24.11
C SER A 469 -30.48 17.94 24.65
N ASP A 470 -30.36 16.68 24.22
CA ASP A 470 -31.32 15.60 24.54
C ASP A 470 -30.54 14.30 24.83
N GLY A 471 -30.01 14.12 26.05
CA GLY A 471 -29.19 12.95 26.43
C GLY A 471 -29.86 11.58 26.27
N VAL A 472 -31.19 11.53 26.19
CA VAL A 472 -31.97 10.32 25.87
C VAL A 472 -31.96 10.01 24.36
N ARG A 473 -31.87 11.03 23.50
CA ARG A 473 -31.85 10.88 22.02
C ARG A 473 -30.44 10.90 21.41
N SER A 474 -29.40 11.01 22.24
CA SER A 474 -28.00 10.82 21.85
C SER A 474 -27.77 9.42 21.27
N GLN A 475 -26.84 9.33 20.31
CA GLN A 475 -26.37 8.06 19.71
C GLN A 475 -24.83 7.91 19.75
N GLY A 476 -24.13 8.62 20.63
CA GLY A 476 -22.69 8.45 20.81
C GLY A 476 -22.30 7.00 21.13
N GLY A 477 -23.12 6.28 21.91
CA GLY A 477 -22.93 4.85 22.18
C GLY A 477 -23.11 3.95 20.95
N VAL A 478 -24.01 4.32 20.04
CA VAL A 478 -24.21 3.65 18.74
C VAL A 478 -23.03 3.91 17.80
N GLY A 479 -22.54 5.15 17.73
CA GLY A 479 -21.35 5.51 16.94
C GLY A 479 -20.10 4.74 17.41
N LEU A 480 -19.85 4.72 18.72
CA LEU A 480 -18.77 3.94 19.33
C LEU A 480 -18.87 2.45 18.97
N SER A 481 -20.04 1.85 19.19
CA SER A 481 -20.26 0.41 18.97
C SER A 481 -20.24 0.04 17.48
N GLY A 482 -20.67 0.95 16.60
CA GLY A 482 -20.63 0.78 15.16
C GLY A 482 -19.21 0.88 14.57
N VAL A 483 -18.38 1.83 15.02
CA VAL A 483 -16.97 1.91 14.58
C VAL A 483 -16.18 0.68 15.07
N LEU A 484 -16.43 0.20 16.30
CA LEU A 484 -15.83 -1.04 16.79
C LEU A 484 -16.30 -2.28 16.01
N LEU A 485 -17.56 -2.30 15.56
CA LEU A 485 -18.08 -3.35 14.69
C LEU A 485 -17.41 -3.34 13.31
N VAL A 486 -17.23 -2.16 12.69
CA VAL A 486 -16.51 -2.04 11.41
C VAL A 486 -15.06 -2.48 11.58
N ALA A 487 -14.37 -2.04 12.63
CA ALA A 487 -13.01 -2.47 12.96
C ALA A 487 -12.90 -3.99 13.10
N PHE A 488 -13.84 -4.61 13.81
CA PHE A 488 -13.86 -6.07 13.97
C PHE A 488 -14.20 -6.80 12.67
N SER A 489 -15.04 -6.23 11.79
CA SER A 489 -15.30 -6.80 10.48
C SER A 489 -14.08 -6.79 9.56
N VAL A 490 -13.23 -5.73 9.62
CA VAL A 490 -11.95 -5.66 8.91
C VAL A 490 -10.97 -6.74 9.40
N VAL A 491 -10.83 -6.90 10.73
CA VAL A 491 -9.97 -7.96 11.30
C VAL A 491 -10.47 -9.36 10.93
N ALA A 492 -11.79 -9.59 10.96
CA ALA A 492 -12.40 -10.84 10.55
C ALA A 492 -12.18 -11.15 9.06
N SER A 493 -12.33 -10.17 8.17
CA SER A 493 -12.09 -10.36 6.74
C SER A 493 -10.62 -10.60 6.41
N LEU A 494 -9.69 -9.90 7.06
CA LEU A 494 -8.26 -10.16 6.86
C LEU A 494 -7.87 -11.55 7.39
N GLY A 495 -8.43 -11.97 8.52
CA GLY A 495 -8.25 -13.35 9.01
C GLY A 495 -8.82 -14.41 8.06
N PHE A 496 -9.92 -14.12 7.36
CA PHE A 496 -10.46 -14.98 6.30
C PHE A 496 -9.58 -14.99 5.03
N CYS A 497 -9.02 -13.84 4.61
CA CYS A 497 -8.04 -13.77 3.53
C CYS A 497 -6.79 -14.61 3.83
N ALA A 498 -6.27 -14.55 5.07
CA ALA A 498 -5.17 -15.38 5.53
C ALA A 498 -5.51 -16.88 5.49
N TRP A 499 -6.75 -17.25 5.87
CA TRP A 499 -7.22 -18.64 5.82
C TRP A 499 -7.39 -19.18 4.39
N ILE A 500 -7.72 -18.33 3.41
CA ILE A 500 -7.70 -18.67 1.98
C ILE A 500 -6.26 -18.87 1.45
N GLY A 501 -5.25 -18.34 2.14
CA GLY A 501 -3.85 -18.37 1.71
C GLY A 501 -3.44 -17.21 0.82
N LEU A 502 -4.18 -16.08 0.84
CA LEU A 502 -3.74 -14.85 0.17
C LEU A 502 -2.51 -14.27 0.88
N THR A 503 -1.47 -13.93 0.12
CA THR A 503 -0.25 -13.29 0.62
C THR A 503 -0.49 -11.84 1.02
N PHE A 504 0.11 -11.43 2.14
CA PHE A 504 0.05 -10.07 2.67
C PHE A 504 1.27 -9.29 2.21
N ASN A 505 1.05 -8.03 1.81
CA ASN A 505 2.08 -7.13 1.28
C ASN A 505 2.09 -5.85 2.12
N ALA A 506 3.17 -5.06 2.10
CA ALA A 506 3.26 -3.79 2.85
C ALA A 506 2.02 -2.88 2.69
N SER A 507 1.55 -2.67 1.45
CA SER A 507 0.36 -1.85 1.17
C SER A 507 -0.94 -2.41 1.77
N THR A 508 -1.06 -3.75 1.87
CA THR A 508 -2.23 -4.42 2.47
C THR A 508 -2.29 -4.23 3.98
N THR A 509 -1.14 -4.17 4.65
CA THR A 509 -1.09 -4.02 6.10
C THR A 509 -1.22 -2.55 6.51
N GLN A 510 -0.67 -1.63 5.71
CA GLN A 510 -0.67 -0.19 6.00
C GLN A 510 -1.93 0.56 5.53
N VAL A 511 -2.38 0.38 4.28
CA VAL A 511 -3.41 1.26 3.66
C VAL A 511 -4.83 0.73 3.85
N LEU A 512 -5.03 -0.57 3.62
CA LEU A 512 -6.34 -1.21 3.60
C LEU A 512 -7.16 -0.98 4.89
N PRO A 513 -6.61 -1.07 6.12
CA PRO A 513 -7.40 -0.86 7.33
C PRO A 513 -8.04 0.53 7.43
N PHE A 514 -7.35 1.58 7.00
CA PHE A 514 -7.89 2.94 7.01
C PHE A 514 -8.94 3.16 5.92
N LEU A 515 -8.67 2.68 4.70
CA LEU A 515 -9.59 2.84 3.57
C LEU A 515 -10.89 2.05 3.80
N ALA A 516 -10.80 0.82 4.30
CA ALA A 516 -11.95 -0.01 4.65
C ALA A 516 -12.78 0.59 5.80
N LEU A 517 -12.12 1.16 6.81
CA LEU A 517 -12.78 1.87 7.91
C LEU A 517 -13.59 3.06 7.40
N GLY A 518 -13.03 3.86 6.49
CA GLY A 518 -13.74 5.00 5.87
C GLY A 518 -15.01 4.57 5.13
N VAL A 519 -14.92 3.53 4.29
CA VAL A 519 -16.06 2.99 3.54
C VAL A 519 -17.15 2.44 4.47
N GLY A 520 -16.79 1.64 5.49
CA GLY A 520 -17.77 1.03 6.38
C GLY A 520 -18.46 2.00 7.35
N VAL A 521 -17.77 3.07 7.73
CA VAL A 521 -18.32 4.10 8.62
C VAL A 521 -19.37 4.98 7.93
N ASP A 522 -19.30 5.19 6.60
CA ASP A 522 -20.31 5.94 5.86
C ASP A 522 -21.69 5.25 5.88
N ASP A 523 -21.75 3.95 5.55
CA ASP A 523 -22.99 3.17 5.60
C ASP A 523 -23.56 3.11 7.03
N MET A 524 -22.69 3.02 8.05
CA MET A 524 -23.07 3.12 9.47
C MET A 524 -23.74 4.47 9.80
N PHE A 525 -23.15 5.60 9.37
CA PHE A 525 -23.73 6.93 9.54
C PHE A 525 -25.08 7.07 8.84
N LEU A 526 -25.21 6.53 7.62
CA LEU A 526 -26.44 6.57 6.83
C LEU A 526 -27.61 5.85 7.55
N LEU A 527 -27.36 4.64 8.08
CA LEU A 527 -28.34 3.89 8.85
C LEU A 527 -28.66 4.55 10.20
N ALA A 528 -27.64 5.05 10.91
CA ALA A 528 -27.82 5.74 12.18
C ALA A 528 -28.63 7.04 12.03
N HIS A 529 -28.37 7.85 10.99
CA HIS A 529 -29.15 9.05 10.70
C HIS A 529 -30.61 8.69 10.40
N SER A 530 -30.83 7.68 9.55
CA SER A 530 -32.17 7.16 9.20
C SER A 530 -32.98 6.76 10.45
N SER A 531 -32.33 6.13 11.45
CA SER A 531 -32.97 5.79 12.74
C SER A 531 -33.55 6.99 13.50
N THR A 532 -33.01 8.21 13.29
CA THR A 532 -33.52 9.43 13.94
C THR A 532 -34.59 10.17 13.16
N SER A 533 -34.70 9.89 11.86
CA SER A 533 -35.68 10.49 10.96
C SER A 533 -37.01 9.73 10.95
N ILE A 534 -37.07 8.53 11.52
CA ILE A 534 -38.31 7.73 11.55
C ILE A 534 -39.40 8.36 12.45
N PRO A 535 -40.65 8.47 11.96
CA PRO A 535 -41.78 8.94 12.74
C PRO A 535 -42.04 8.11 14.01
N SER A 536 -42.36 8.78 15.12
CA SER A 536 -42.58 8.11 16.41
C SER A 536 -43.84 7.24 16.50
N GLN A 537 -44.74 7.27 15.50
CA GLN A 537 -46.01 6.53 15.52
C GLN A 537 -45.84 5.06 15.03
N VAL A 538 -44.70 4.71 14.41
CA VAL A 538 -44.41 3.33 13.96
C VAL A 538 -44.20 2.43 15.20
N PRO A 539 -44.81 1.22 15.30
CA PRO A 539 -44.59 0.31 16.42
C PRO A 539 -43.14 -0.20 16.52
N LEU A 540 -42.62 -0.39 17.75
CA LEU A 540 -41.25 -0.84 18.03
C LEU A 540 -40.81 -2.05 17.20
N VAL A 541 -41.70 -3.03 17.00
CA VAL A 541 -41.43 -4.28 16.27
C VAL A 541 -41.04 -4.04 14.81
N TYR A 542 -41.56 -2.98 14.19
CA TYR A 542 -41.34 -2.67 12.77
C TYR A 542 -40.31 -1.56 12.53
N LYS A 543 -39.86 -0.84 13.57
CA LYS A 543 -38.93 0.31 13.42
C LYS A 543 -37.64 -0.04 12.68
N THR A 544 -36.96 -1.12 13.07
CA THR A 544 -35.68 -1.53 12.43
C THR A 544 -35.90 -2.10 11.03
N GLY A 545 -37.03 -2.77 10.78
CA GLY A 545 -37.49 -3.10 9.44
C GLY A 545 -37.61 -1.86 8.56
N GLU A 546 -38.26 -0.80 9.06
CA GLU A 546 -38.46 0.46 8.34
C GLU A 546 -37.15 1.22 8.06
N ILE A 547 -36.16 1.18 8.97
CA ILE A 547 -34.80 1.70 8.72
C ILE A 547 -34.18 1.00 7.51
N LEU A 548 -34.12 -0.34 7.56
CA LEU A 548 -33.42 -1.13 6.56
C LEU A 548 -34.16 -1.11 5.21
N ARG A 549 -35.48 -0.99 5.22
CA ARG A 549 -36.34 -0.81 4.03
C ARG A 549 -36.08 0.51 3.30
N ARG A 550 -35.78 1.60 4.02
CA ARG A 550 -35.49 2.92 3.42
C ARG A 550 -34.04 3.08 2.98
N SER A 551 -33.11 2.83 3.90
CA SER A 551 -31.69 3.11 3.71
C SER A 551 -30.87 1.90 3.25
N GLY A 552 -31.27 0.67 3.61
CA GLY A 552 -30.53 -0.55 3.26
C GLY A 552 -30.45 -0.80 1.75
N VAL A 553 -31.42 -0.33 0.96
CA VAL A 553 -31.35 -0.35 -0.52
C VAL A 553 -30.17 0.47 -1.04
N SER A 554 -29.83 1.58 -0.37
CA SER A 554 -28.69 2.43 -0.74
C SER A 554 -27.37 1.74 -0.39
N VAL A 555 -27.26 1.23 0.84
CA VAL A 555 -26.09 0.48 1.37
C VAL A 555 -25.79 -0.76 0.51
N PHE A 556 -26.84 -1.47 0.07
CA PHE A 556 -26.71 -2.61 -0.84
C PHE A 556 -26.11 -2.21 -2.19
N LEU A 557 -26.56 -1.08 -2.75
CA LEU A 557 -26.08 -0.60 -4.05
C LEU A 557 -24.65 -0.07 -3.98
N THR A 558 -24.29 0.70 -2.94
CA THR A 558 -22.92 1.18 -2.71
C THR A 558 -21.95 0.01 -2.51
N SER A 559 -22.32 -0.95 -1.67
CA SER A 559 -21.50 -2.13 -1.40
C SER A 559 -21.26 -2.99 -2.64
N ILE A 560 -22.29 -3.26 -3.45
CA ILE A 560 -22.14 -4.01 -4.71
C ILE A 560 -21.28 -3.24 -5.72
N ASN A 561 -21.51 -1.93 -5.89
CA ASN A 561 -20.70 -1.11 -6.79
C ASN A 561 -19.22 -1.15 -6.40
N ASN A 562 -18.91 -0.98 -5.12
CA ASN A 562 -17.54 -1.00 -4.61
C ASN A 562 -16.94 -2.41 -4.79
N MET A 563 -17.66 -3.48 -4.43
CA MET A 563 -17.22 -4.86 -4.64
C MET A 563 -16.89 -5.13 -6.12
N CYS A 564 -17.76 -4.75 -7.05
CA CYS A 564 -17.50 -4.91 -8.49
C CYS A 564 -16.28 -4.09 -8.95
N ALA A 565 -16.09 -2.87 -8.46
CA ALA A 565 -14.94 -2.05 -8.81
C ALA A 565 -13.61 -2.68 -8.37
N PHE A 566 -13.52 -3.21 -7.14
CA PHE A 566 -12.31 -3.88 -6.67
C PHE A 566 -12.10 -5.27 -7.29
N LEU A 567 -13.17 -6.00 -7.65
CA LEU A 567 -13.05 -7.23 -8.44
C LEU A 567 -12.56 -6.97 -9.88
N LEU A 568 -12.92 -5.83 -10.48
CA LEU A 568 -12.35 -5.41 -11.76
C LEU A 568 -10.89 -4.96 -11.62
N ALA A 569 -10.52 -4.29 -10.52
CA ALA A 569 -9.12 -3.95 -10.22
C ALA A 569 -8.23 -5.20 -10.02
N ALA A 570 -8.79 -6.33 -9.61
CA ALA A 570 -8.07 -7.61 -9.50
C ALA A 570 -7.68 -8.27 -10.84
N VAL A 571 -8.03 -7.64 -11.98
CA VAL A 571 -7.54 -8.02 -13.32
C VAL A 571 -6.13 -7.48 -13.58
N ILE A 572 -5.64 -6.51 -12.80
CA ILE A 572 -4.28 -5.96 -12.92
C ILE A 572 -3.25 -7.10 -12.76
N PRO A 573 -2.27 -7.25 -13.67
CA PRO A 573 -1.32 -8.37 -13.66
C PRO A 573 -0.33 -8.34 -12.48
N ILE A 574 -0.06 -7.16 -11.91
CA ILE A 574 0.88 -6.96 -10.81
C ILE A 574 0.39 -7.67 -9.53
N PRO A 575 1.10 -8.71 -9.03
CA PRO A 575 0.64 -9.54 -7.92
C PRO A 575 0.34 -8.77 -6.64
N ALA A 576 1.17 -7.76 -6.32
CA ALA A 576 0.99 -6.93 -5.14
C ALA A 576 -0.38 -6.21 -5.13
N LEU A 577 -0.78 -5.65 -6.27
CA LEU A 577 -2.04 -4.91 -6.45
C LEU A 577 -3.23 -5.87 -6.61
N ARG A 578 -3.02 -7.03 -7.23
CA ARG A 578 -4.02 -8.09 -7.37
C ARG A 578 -4.42 -8.70 -6.02
N SER A 579 -3.46 -9.01 -5.16
CA SER A 579 -3.77 -9.48 -3.79
C SER A 579 -4.47 -8.38 -2.98
N LEU A 580 -3.99 -7.13 -3.04
CA LEU A 580 -4.61 -5.99 -2.36
C LEU A 580 -6.08 -5.77 -2.77
N SER A 581 -6.38 -5.78 -4.06
CA SER A 581 -7.75 -5.58 -4.57
C SER A 581 -8.70 -6.73 -4.24
N LEU A 582 -8.23 -7.99 -4.31
CA LEU A 582 -9.00 -9.15 -3.85
C LEU A 582 -9.31 -9.09 -2.35
N GLN A 583 -8.31 -8.76 -1.53
CA GLN A 583 -8.50 -8.56 -0.09
C GLN A 583 -9.50 -7.44 0.18
N PHE A 584 -9.41 -6.31 -0.53
CA PHE A 584 -10.33 -5.19 -0.36
C PHE A 584 -11.78 -5.55 -0.75
N ALA A 585 -11.98 -6.31 -1.82
CA ALA A 585 -13.29 -6.81 -2.22
C ALA A 585 -13.91 -7.73 -1.13
N ILE A 586 -13.12 -8.63 -0.54
CA ILE A 586 -13.54 -9.48 0.57
C ILE A 586 -13.89 -8.65 1.81
N VAL A 587 -13.09 -7.64 2.14
CA VAL A 587 -13.33 -6.73 3.27
C VAL A 587 -14.64 -5.95 3.09
N ILE A 588 -14.95 -5.46 1.88
CA ILE A 588 -16.23 -4.82 1.57
C ILE A 588 -17.40 -5.78 1.83
N VAL A 589 -17.31 -7.05 1.39
CA VAL A 589 -18.38 -8.05 1.60
C VAL A 589 -18.62 -8.31 3.08
N PHE A 590 -17.57 -8.48 3.89
CA PHE A 590 -17.69 -8.67 5.34
C PHE A 590 -18.25 -7.43 6.04
N ASN A 591 -17.79 -6.23 5.66
CA ASN A 591 -18.31 -4.98 6.18
C ASN A 591 -19.81 -4.80 5.84
N PHE A 592 -20.20 -5.04 4.59
CA PHE A 592 -21.60 -5.03 4.15
C PHE A 592 -22.47 -5.98 5.00
N LEU A 593 -22.01 -7.22 5.20
CA LEU A 593 -22.70 -8.20 6.04
C LEU A 593 -22.80 -7.73 7.50
N ALA A 594 -21.73 -7.16 8.07
CA ALA A 594 -21.75 -6.59 9.43
C ALA A 594 -22.74 -5.43 9.56
N ILE A 595 -22.78 -4.51 8.58
CA ILE A 595 -23.64 -3.33 8.57
C ILE A 595 -25.11 -3.65 8.26
N VAL A 596 -25.42 -4.72 7.51
CA VAL A 596 -26.81 -5.13 7.21
C VAL A 596 -27.37 -6.13 8.22
N LEU A 597 -26.54 -6.94 8.88
CA LEU A 597 -26.99 -7.97 9.83
C LEU A 597 -26.78 -7.58 11.31
N VAL A 598 -25.58 -7.11 11.66
CA VAL A 598 -25.17 -6.91 13.06
C VAL A 598 -25.44 -5.48 13.53
N PHE A 599 -25.14 -4.47 12.72
CA PHE A 599 -25.40 -3.07 13.09
C PHE A 599 -26.89 -2.76 13.34
N PRO A 600 -27.87 -3.30 12.59
CA PRO A 600 -29.28 -3.08 12.90
C PRO A 600 -29.72 -3.75 14.20
N ALA A 601 -29.01 -4.77 14.69
CA ALA A 601 -29.22 -5.33 16.02
C ALA A 601 -28.74 -4.35 17.13
N ILE A 602 -27.66 -3.62 16.90
CA ILE A 602 -27.21 -2.53 17.79
C ILE A 602 -28.25 -1.39 17.79
N LEU A 603 -28.75 -0.99 16.62
CA LEU A 603 -29.83 0.00 16.49
C LEU A 603 -31.13 -0.47 17.19
N ALA A 604 -31.50 -1.74 17.07
CA ALA A 604 -32.66 -2.33 17.74
C ALA A 604 -32.58 -2.19 19.27
N LEU A 605 -31.42 -2.49 19.85
CA LEU A 605 -31.16 -2.34 21.28
C LEU A 605 -31.18 -0.87 21.72
N ASP A 606 -30.62 0.02 20.90
CA ASP A 606 -30.64 1.46 21.15
C ASP A 606 -32.06 2.06 21.10
N ILE A 607 -32.89 1.66 20.13
CA ILE A 607 -34.29 2.09 20.06
C ILE A 607 -35.05 1.62 21.31
N LYS A 608 -34.81 0.39 21.78
CA LYS A 608 -35.39 -0.14 23.03
C LYS A 608 -34.90 0.62 24.28
N ARG A 609 -33.63 1.04 24.32
CA ARG A 609 -33.07 1.94 25.36
C ARG A 609 -33.77 3.31 25.37
N ARG A 610 -34.02 3.88 24.20
CA ARG A 610 -34.68 5.19 24.04
C ARG A 610 -36.14 5.19 24.47
N GLU A 611 -36.90 4.16 24.10
CA GLU A 611 -38.27 3.98 24.61
C GLU A 611 -38.31 3.81 26.13
N SER A 612 -37.28 3.15 26.69
CA SER A 612 -37.05 3.05 28.14
C SER A 612 -36.53 4.34 28.79
N LYS A 613 -36.36 5.43 28.03
CA LYS A 613 -35.88 6.77 28.47
C LYS A 613 -34.56 6.79 29.26
N ARG A 614 -33.64 5.86 28.95
CA ARG A 614 -32.31 5.78 29.61
C ARG A 614 -31.26 6.60 28.87
N VAL A 615 -30.25 7.09 29.60
CA VAL A 615 -29.10 7.81 29.03
C VAL A 615 -28.16 6.84 28.29
N ASP A 616 -27.38 7.38 27.35
CA ASP A 616 -26.64 6.65 26.30
C ASP A 616 -25.44 5.82 26.82
N ILE A 617 -24.61 6.40 27.70
CA ILE A 617 -23.34 5.80 28.15
C ILE A 617 -23.46 5.17 29.54
N PHE A 618 -24.07 5.91 30.49
CA PHE A 618 -24.35 5.41 31.84
C PHE A 618 -25.75 4.81 31.90
N CYS A 619 -25.90 3.57 31.42
CA CYS A 619 -27.20 2.89 31.29
C CYS A 619 -28.00 2.70 32.59
N CYS A 620 -27.42 3.01 33.76
CA CYS A 620 -28.06 2.97 35.07
C CYS A 620 -28.71 4.30 35.49
N LEU A 621 -28.40 5.42 34.82
CA LEU A 621 -29.01 6.72 35.11
C LEU A 621 -30.30 6.91 34.29
N THR A 622 -31.44 6.75 34.95
CA THR A 622 -32.74 7.24 34.43
C THR A 622 -32.88 8.73 34.76
N ASN A 623 -33.25 9.55 33.78
CA ASN A 623 -33.71 10.91 34.07
C ASN A 623 -34.96 10.82 34.96
N SER A 624 -34.86 11.36 36.19
CA SER A 624 -36.01 11.47 37.10
C SER A 624 -37.15 12.26 36.41
N PRO A 625 -38.40 11.79 36.47
CA PRO A 625 -39.54 12.46 35.84
C PRO A 625 -40.00 13.67 36.68
N SER A 626 -39.13 14.66 36.84
CA SER A 626 -39.50 15.96 37.39
C SER A 626 -40.48 16.66 36.42
N ALA A 627 -41.65 17.03 36.95
CA ALA A 627 -42.74 17.72 36.27
C ALA A 627 -43.53 16.92 35.20
N ASN A 628 -44.24 15.87 35.63
CA ASN A 628 -45.68 15.75 35.30
C ASN A 628 -46.42 14.84 36.31
N ARG A 629 -46.43 15.24 37.59
CA ARG A 629 -47.26 14.62 38.63
C ARG A 629 -48.69 15.15 38.49
N VAL A 630 -49.52 14.49 37.70
CA VAL A 630 -50.96 14.77 37.66
C VAL A 630 -51.56 14.37 39.00
N ILE A 631 -51.80 15.36 39.87
CA ILE A 631 -52.52 15.15 41.13
C ILE A 631 -54.00 14.95 40.78
N ARG A 632 -54.48 13.71 40.91
CA ARG A 632 -55.90 13.39 40.75
C ARG A 632 -56.65 13.86 42.00
N VAL A 633 -57.16 15.10 41.98
CA VAL A 633 -57.99 15.64 43.07
C VAL A 633 -59.36 14.97 43.00
N GLN A 634 -59.68 14.17 44.02
CA GLN A 634 -61.03 13.62 44.22
C GLN A 634 -61.93 14.73 44.80
N PRO A 635 -63.12 15.02 44.24
CA PRO A 635 -64.01 16.01 44.82
C PRO A 635 -64.59 15.50 46.14
N ARG A 636 -64.60 16.36 47.17
CA ARG A 636 -65.25 16.14 48.46
C ARG A 636 -66.60 16.89 48.44
N PRO A 637 -67.70 16.32 48.97
CA PRO A 637 -69.01 16.98 48.93
C PRO A 637 -69.04 18.27 49.77
N ALA A 638 -69.97 19.16 49.42
CA ALA A 638 -70.06 20.52 49.94
C ALA A 638 -70.60 20.60 51.38
N ASP A 639 -70.19 21.64 52.10
CA ASP A 639 -70.99 22.19 53.19
C ASP A 639 -70.81 23.72 53.32
N THR A 640 -71.64 24.37 54.13
CA THR A 640 -72.17 25.71 53.83
C THR A 640 -71.82 26.79 54.88
N ARG A 641 -71.41 28.00 54.43
CA ARG A 641 -71.69 29.38 54.98
C ARG A 641 -70.51 30.39 54.88
N GLN A 642 -70.77 31.52 54.19
CA GLN A 642 -70.32 32.95 54.32
C GLN A 642 -69.09 33.37 55.18
N PRO A 643 -68.49 34.58 54.97
CA PRO A 643 -68.24 35.33 53.72
C PRO A 643 -66.77 35.88 53.58
N LEU A 644 -66.44 36.48 52.43
CA LEU A 644 -65.18 37.16 52.04
C LEU A 644 -64.89 38.47 52.84
N PRO A 645 -63.69 39.11 52.82
CA PRO A 645 -62.67 39.17 51.72
C PRO A 645 -61.21 38.86 52.20
N ARG A 646 -60.11 38.95 51.41
CA ARG A 646 -59.79 39.70 50.18
C ARG A 646 -58.56 39.05 49.51
N GLN A 647 -58.67 38.40 48.34
CA GLN A 647 -57.52 37.91 47.57
C GLN A 647 -57.69 38.12 46.06
N THR A 648 -56.57 38.33 45.39
CA THR A 648 -56.43 38.84 44.01
C THR A 648 -56.95 37.86 42.96
N GLU A 649 -57.93 38.27 42.15
CA GLU A 649 -58.38 37.47 41.00
C GLU A 649 -57.31 37.44 39.89
N VAL A 650 -56.78 36.25 39.61
CA VAL A 650 -56.16 35.93 38.32
C VAL A 650 -57.08 34.95 37.60
N ARG A 651 -57.89 35.48 36.68
CA ARG A 651 -58.91 34.72 35.95
C ARG A 651 -58.27 33.87 34.85
N LEU A 652 -58.05 32.59 35.14
CA LEU A 652 -57.71 31.57 34.14
C LEU A 652 -58.99 30.95 33.58
N GLN A 653 -59.36 31.29 32.34
CA GLN A 653 -60.41 30.59 31.61
C GLN A 653 -59.89 29.23 31.12
N SER A 654 -60.43 28.13 31.64
CA SER A 654 -60.24 26.80 31.08
C SER A 654 -61.41 26.44 30.16
N THR A 655 -61.19 26.51 28.84
CA THR A 655 -62.15 25.99 27.87
C THR A 655 -62.12 24.46 27.89
N VAL A 656 -63.09 23.83 28.55
CA VAL A 656 -63.24 22.37 28.53
C VAL A 656 -63.91 21.95 27.23
N GLN A 657 -63.15 21.39 26.30
CA GLN A 657 -63.73 20.61 25.20
C GLN A 657 -64.11 19.22 25.75
N ALA A 658 -65.41 19.03 26.00
CA ALA A 658 -65.96 17.71 26.26
C ALA A 658 -66.04 16.93 24.93
N VAL A 659 -65.36 15.78 24.86
CA VAL A 659 -65.51 14.84 23.74
C VAL A 659 -66.37 13.67 24.23
N THR A 660 -67.64 13.69 23.86
CA THR A 660 -68.57 12.58 24.11
C THR A 660 -68.31 11.48 23.10
N GLN A 661 -67.92 10.29 23.55
CA GLN A 661 -67.94 9.09 22.71
C GLN A 661 -69.37 8.52 22.67
N THR A 662 -69.89 8.25 21.47
CA THR A 662 -71.11 7.45 21.27
C THR A 662 -70.75 6.12 20.62
N ALA A 663 -71.27 5.02 21.16
CA ALA A 663 -71.16 3.70 20.56
C ALA A 663 -72.21 3.51 19.46
N PRO A 664 -71.94 2.74 18.40
CA PRO A 664 -72.90 2.51 17.33
C PRO A 664 -73.91 1.42 17.71
N SER A 665 -75.20 1.73 17.64
CA SER A 665 -76.27 0.73 17.62
C SER A 665 -77.27 1.06 16.51
N HIS A 666 -77.39 0.15 15.54
CA HIS A 666 -78.43 0.06 14.51
C HIS A 666 -79.07 1.35 13.97
N GLY A 667 -78.58 1.79 12.80
CA GLY A 667 -79.46 2.20 11.70
C GLY A 667 -80.20 3.53 11.81
N GLU A 668 -79.48 4.66 11.83
CA GLU A 668 -79.88 5.90 11.13
C GLU A 668 -78.69 6.88 11.02
N ARG A 669 -78.78 7.91 10.15
CA ARG A 669 -77.63 8.75 9.75
C ARG A 669 -77.33 9.86 10.79
N PRO A 670 -76.09 10.00 11.30
CA PRO A 670 -75.72 11.14 12.12
C PRO A 670 -75.48 12.40 11.27
N TYR A 671 -76.14 13.50 11.63
CA TYR A 671 -75.85 14.84 11.11
C TYR A 671 -74.90 15.61 12.03
N VAL A 672 -74.08 16.50 11.48
CA VAL A 672 -73.14 17.34 12.23
C VAL A 672 -73.60 18.80 12.15
N THR A 673 -73.97 19.37 13.30
CA THR A 673 -74.31 20.80 13.40
C THR A 673 -73.09 21.58 13.87
N VAL A 674 -72.50 22.40 13.00
CA VAL A 674 -71.39 23.30 13.35
C VAL A 674 -71.96 24.66 13.75
N VAL A 675 -71.76 25.06 15.01
CA VAL A 675 -72.11 26.40 15.49
C VAL A 675 -70.84 27.25 15.55
N HIS A 676 -70.80 28.32 14.76
CA HIS A 676 -69.73 29.32 14.85
C HIS A 676 -70.03 30.33 15.97
N PRO A 677 -69.03 30.72 16.78
CA PRO A 677 -69.21 31.80 17.76
C PRO A 677 -69.19 33.17 17.07
N SER A 678 -70.29 33.90 17.16
CA SER A 678 -70.40 35.29 16.71
C SER A 678 -70.06 36.26 17.83
N SER A 679 -69.30 37.32 17.53
CA SER A 679 -69.19 38.51 18.38
C SER A 679 -69.29 39.76 17.51
N VAL A 680 -70.31 40.58 17.76
CA VAL A 680 -70.63 41.80 17.02
C VAL A 680 -70.01 43.01 17.71
N THR A 681 -69.36 43.90 16.95
CA THR A 681 -69.26 45.34 17.25
C THR A 681 -69.26 46.14 15.94
N THR A 682 -69.98 47.26 15.91
CA THR A 682 -70.28 48.12 14.75
C THR A 682 -69.34 49.32 14.60
N THR A 683 -69.03 49.72 13.36
CA THR A 683 -69.10 51.11 12.84
C THR A 683 -69.05 51.15 11.30
N GLU A 684 -69.41 52.30 10.70
CA GLU A 684 -69.95 52.45 9.32
C GLU A 684 -68.92 52.70 8.20
N GLY A 685 -69.30 52.48 6.92
CA GLY A 685 -68.53 52.86 5.71
C GLY A 685 -69.12 52.38 4.36
N ILE A 686 -69.26 53.27 3.36
CA ILE A 686 -70.17 53.19 2.18
C ILE A 686 -69.39 53.17 0.83
N THR A 687 -69.73 52.44 -0.26
CA THR A 687 -70.70 51.32 -0.47
C THR A 687 -70.25 50.18 -1.45
N PRO A 688 -70.36 50.22 -2.81
CA PRO A 688 -70.91 49.04 -3.52
C PRO A 688 -70.14 48.49 -4.76
N VAL A 689 -70.78 47.50 -5.43
CA VAL A 689 -70.61 46.99 -6.83
C VAL A 689 -69.69 45.76 -7.01
N VAL A 690 -69.97 44.65 -7.72
CA VAL A 690 -71.15 43.89 -8.23
C VAL A 690 -70.58 42.60 -8.91
N GLU A 691 -71.38 41.53 -8.83
CA GLU A 691 -71.50 40.24 -9.54
C GLU A 691 -70.61 39.78 -10.75
N THR A 692 -69.95 38.62 -10.56
CA THR A 692 -70.02 37.33 -11.35
C THR A 692 -69.62 37.27 -12.88
N PRO A 693 -69.79 36.16 -13.67
CA PRO A 693 -68.68 35.52 -14.42
C PRO A 693 -69.05 35.29 -15.93
N PRO A 694 -68.73 34.17 -16.66
CA PRO A 694 -67.61 33.21 -16.67
C PRO A 694 -66.94 33.07 -18.08
N SER A 695 -66.04 32.06 -18.24
CA SER A 695 -65.90 31.13 -19.40
C SER A 695 -64.50 30.95 -20.04
N THR A 696 -64.16 29.66 -20.31
CA THR A 696 -63.34 29.05 -21.41
C THR A 696 -62.11 29.75 -22.01
N ALA A 697 -61.00 29.09 -22.39
CA ALA A 697 -60.54 27.69 -22.29
C ALA A 697 -59.00 27.58 -22.58
N ALA A 698 -58.40 26.41 -22.32
CA ALA A 698 -57.09 25.86 -22.76
C ALA A 698 -56.04 26.79 -23.45
N SER A 699 -54.76 26.82 -23.08
CA SER A 699 -53.87 25.65 -22.99
C SER A 699 -52.43 26.00 -22.53
N THR A 700 -51.70 25.00 -22.02
CA THR A 700 -50.22 24.88 -21.91
C THR A 700 -49.39 25.82 -21.00
N ALA A 701 -48.46 25.17 -20.29
CA ALA A 701 -47.23 25.67 -19.64
C ALA A 701 -47.29 26.34 -18.24
N SER A 702 -46.22 26.06 -17.48
CA SER A 702 -45.71 26.78 -16.28
C SER A 702 -46.39 26.54 -14.92
N THR A 703 -45.81 25.61 -14.13
CA THR A 703 -46.03 25.49 -12.68
C THR A 703 -45.33 26.62 -11.92
N ARG A 704 -45.81 27.87 -12.06
CA ARG A 704 -45.17 29.06 -11.47
C ARG A 704 -46.12 30.03 -10.76
N THR A 705 -47.13 29.53 -10.05
CA THR A 705 -47.99 30.35 -9.17
C THR A 705 -48.70 29.53 -8.08
N LEU A 706 -48.01 29.22 -6.98
CA LEU A 706 -48.62 29.07 -5.63
C LEU A 706 -47.66 29.54 -4.52
N ILE A 707 -46.96 30.65 -4.79
CA ILE A 707 -46.34 31.48 -3.75
C ILE A 707 -46.84 32.91 -4.00
N ARG A 708 -47.42 33.52 -2.93
CA ARG A 708 -47.80 34.93 -2.76
C ARG A 708 -49.30 35.23 -2.67
N GLN A 709 -49.90 34.85 -1.54
CA GLN A 709 -50.70 35.81 -0.76
C GLN A 709 -50.80 35.36 0.71
N ASN A 710 -50.06 36.06 1.58
CA ASN A 710 -50.40 36.27 2.99
C ASN A 710 -49.61 37.49 3.45
N SER A 711 -50.19 38.66 3.18
CA SER A 711 -49.68 39.94 3.58
C SER A 711 -50.05 40.24 5.04
N PHE A 712 -49.04 40.18 5.90
CA PHE A 712 -48.77 41.26 6.86
C PHE A 712 -49.91 41.65 7.84
N GLU A 713 -50.22 40.78 8.80
CA GLU A 713 -50.65 41.24 10.12
C GLU A 713 -49.49 41.13 11.12
N ARG A 714 -49.25 42.23 11.83
CA ARG A 714 -48.04 42.44 12.65
C ARG A 714 -48.37 42.34 14.13
N GLU A 715 -48.72 41.15 14.60
CA GLU A 715 -48.81 40.91 16.04
C GLU A 715 -47.42 40.98 16.70
N ARG A 716 -47.32 41.73 17.80
CA ARG A 716 -46.08 41.85 18.59
C ARG A 716 -45.97 40.62 19.50
N PRO A 717 -44.89 39.81 19.43
CA PRO A 717 -44.73 38.67 20.32
C PRO A 717 -44.50 39.12 21.77
N SER A 718 -45.16 38.45 22.71
CA SER A 718 -45.11 38.77 24.14
C SER A 718 -43.73 38.50 24.76
N LEU A 719 -43.40 39.21 25.85
CA LEU A 719 -42.09 39.13 26.53
C LEU A 719 -41.69 37.71 26.96
N ARG A 720 -42.66 36.82 27.21
CA ARG A 720 -42.44 35.42 27.59
C ARG A 720 -41.73 34.62 26.48
N GLU A 721 -41.87 35.05 25.23
CA GLU A 721 -41.28 34.40 24.06
C GLU A 721 -39.84 34.84 23.79
N ARG A 722 -39.43 36.04 24.27
CA ARG A 722 -38.02 36.47 24.27
C ARG A 722 -37.18 35.66 25.26
N TYR A 723 -37.68 35.40 26.47
CA TYR A 723 -36.93 34.63 27.48
C TYR A 723 -36.72 33.16 27.09
N ARG A 724 -37.66 32.53 26.37
CA ARG A 724 -37.49 31.15 25.88
C ARG A 724 -36.53 31.03 24.69
N LYS A 725 -36.22 32.13 23.98
CA LYS A 725 -35.20 32.15 22.91
C LYS A 725 -33.76 32.22 23.43
N ALA A 726 -33.55 32.36 24.75
CA ALA A 726 -32.23 32.34 25.38
C ALA A 726 -31.72 30.92 25.74
N THR A 727 -32.43 29.85 25.36
CA THR A 727 -32.02 28.45 25.65
C THR A 727 -31.56 27.71 24.39
N CYS A 728 -30.26 27.40 24.35
CA CYS A 728 -29.53 26.61 23.35
C CYS A 728 -29.62 27.03 21.87
N TRP A 729 -28.47 27.42 21.32
CA TRP A 729 -28.20 27.43 19.89
C TRP A 729 -28.51 26.06 19.26
N ARG A 730 -29.64 25.93 18.57
CA ARG A 730 -29.98 24.74 17.77
C ARG A 730 -29.33 24.80 16.38
N TRP A 731 -28.00 24.74 16.33
CA TRP A 731 -27.31 24.39 15.09
C TRP A 731 -27.54 22.91 14.77
N SER A 732 -28.09 22.66 13.59
CA SER A 732 -28.28 21.32 13.02
C SER A 732 -27.84 21.38 11.57
N LEU A 733 -26.99 20.45 11.14
CA LEU A 733 -26.47 20.40 9.77
C LEU A 733 -27.61 20.36 8.73
N SER A 734 -28.66 19.59 9.02
CA SER A 734 -29.88 19.53 8.19
C SER A 734 -30.64 20.87 8.15
N GLY A 735 -30.67 21.59 9.28
CA GLY A 735 -31.26 22.93 9.37
C GLY A 735 -30.49 23.97 8.56
N PHE A 736 -29.16 23.95 8.63
CA PHE A 736 -28.29 24.78 7.78
C PHE A 736 -28.47 24.44 6.29
N ALA A 737 -28.45 23.15 5.95
CA ALA A 737 -28.60 22.66 4.59
C ALA A 737 -29.93 23.11 3.96
N ARG A 738 -31.05 23.00 4.69
CA ARG A 738 -32.39 23.39 4.23
C ARG A 738 -32.63 24.90 4.27
N GLY A 739 -32.08 25.60 5.26
CA GLY A 739 -32.33 27.03 5.48
C GLY A 739 -31.45 27.98 4.68
N TYR A 740 -30.19 27.60 4.41
CA TYR A 740 -29.19 28.48 3.79
C TYR A 740 -28.61 27.88 2.50
N TYR A 741 -28.12 26.64 2.54
CA TYR A 741 -27.39 26.03 1.41
C TYR A 741 -28.28 25.73 0.21
N ALA A 742 -29.42 25.05 0.41
CA ALA A 742 -30.32 24.71 -0.69
C ALA A 742 -30.97 25.95 -1.36
N PRO A 743 -31.46 26.97 -0.63
CA PRO A 743 -31.93 28.21 -1.25
C PRO A 743 -30.83 28.99 -1.98
N PHE A 744 -29.57 28.90 -1.53
CA PHE A 744 -28.43 29.50 -2.22
C PHE A 744 -28.16 28.81 -3.57
N LEU A 745 -28.07 27.48 -3.58
CA LEU A 745 -27.91 26.67 -4.80
C LEU A 745 -29.09 26.74 -5.78
N GLN A 746 -30.28 27.11 -5.32
CA GLN A 746 -31.44 27.30 -6.20
C GLN A 746 -31.38 28.58 -7.04
N LYS A 747 -30.57 29.58 -6.66
CA LYS A 747 -30.39 30.83 -7.42
C LYS A 747 -29.73 30.55 -8.78
N LEU A 748 -30.32 31.08 -9.86
CA LEU A 748 -29.83 30.87 -11.22
C LEU A 748 -28.37 31.29 -11.40
N GLN A 749 -27.98 32.47 -10.88
CA GLN A 749 -26.60 32.96 -10.91
C GLN A 749 -25.63 31.96 -10.28
N VAL A 750 -25.95 31.44 -9.09
CA VAL A 750 -25.12 30.45 -8.39
C VAL A 750 -24.98 29.17 -9.19
N LYS A 751 -26.06 28.66 -9.81
CA LYS A 751 -25.99 27.47 -10.67
C LYS A 751 -25.06 27.67 -11.86
N VAL A 752 -25.16 28.81 -12.55
CA VAL A 752 -24.29 29.12 -13.70
C VAL A 752 -22.83 29.23 -13.24
N CYS A 753 -22.55 29.95 -12.15
CA CYS A 753 -21.19 30.02 -11.60
C CYS A 753 -20.63 28.65 -11.21
N VAL A 754 -21.44 27.78 -10.58
CA VAL A 754 -21.02 26.41 -10.21
C VAL A 754 -20.74 25.55 -11.44
N LEU A 755 -21.59 25.62 -12.48
CA LEU A 755 -21.36 24.87 -13.73
C LEU A 755 -20.13 25.36 -14.49
N VAL A 756 -19.91 26.68 -14.57
CA VAL A 756 -18.70 27.25 -15.16
C VAL A 756 -17.46 26.85 -14.36
N PHE A 757 -17.51 26.92 -13.02
CA PHE A 757 -16.41 26.49 -12.16
C PHE A 757 -16.05 25.01 -12.38
N PHE A 758 -17.03 24.11 -12.38
CA PHE A 758 -16.76 22.69 -12.64
C PHE A 758 -16.33 22.40 -14.09
N ALA A 759 -16.78 23.18 -15.07
CA ALA A 759 -16.27 23.07 -16.45
C ALA A 759 -14.81 23.53 -16.56
N CYS A 760 -14.44 24.62 -15.90
CA CYS A 760 -13.04 25.06 -15.80
C CYS A 760 -12.18 24.04 -15.05
N LEU A 761 -12.67 23.50 -13.94
CA LEU A 761 -11.98 22.46 -13.17
C LEU A 761 -11.79 21.19 -14.01
N LEU A 762 -12.81 20.75 -14.76
CA LEU A 762 -12.71 19.63 -15.69
C LEU A 762 -11.67 19.89 -16.80
N GLY A 763 -11.65 21.09 -17.38
CA GLY A 763 -10.66 21.49 -18.37
C GLY A 763 -9.22 21.46 -17.82
N LEU A 764 -9.03 21.97 -16.59
CA LEU A 764 -7.75 21.88 -15.87
C LEU A 764 -7.37 20.44 -15.53
N SER A 765 -8.33 19.58 -15.18
CA SER A 765 -8.07 18.15 -14.92
C SER A 765 -7.67 17.41 -16.20
N ILE A 766 -8.32 17.68 -17.33
CA ILE A 766 -7.94 17.11 -18.64
C ILE A 766 -6.54 17.58 -19.04
N TYR A 767 -6.20 18.85 -18.82
CA TYR A 767 -4.85 19.35 -19.03
C TYR A 767 -3.83 18.68 -18.09
N GLY A 768 -4.17 18.48 -16.81
CA GLY A 768 -3.34 17.74 -15.87
C GLY A 768 -3.07 16.30 -16.31
N VAL A 769 -4.05 15.61 -16.90
CA VAL A 769 -3.86 14.27 -17.48
C VAL A 769 -2.85 14.28 -18.63
N THR A 770 -2.71 15.38 -19.38
CA THR A 770 -1.67 15.51 -20.42
C THR A 770 -0.26 15.81 -19.88
N GLN A 771 -0.10 15.93 -18.56
CA GLN A 771 1.18 16.14 -17.86
C GLN A 771 1.53 14.99 -16.90
N ILE A 772 0.81 13.86 -16.95
CA ILE A 772 1.17 12.68 -16.18
C ILE A 772 2.34 11.99 -16.89
N GLU A 773 3.47 11.87 -16.20
CA GLU A 773 4.63 11.10 -16.63
C GLU A 773 4.48 9.64 -16.16
N ASP A 774 4.88 8.68 -17.00
CA ASP A 774 4.79 7.25 -16.70
C ASP A 774 6.05 6.80 -15.93
N GLY A 775 5.89 6.42 -14.67
CA GLY A 775 6.98 5.88 -13.85
C GLY A 775 6.63 5.75 -12.37
N LEU A 776 7.41 4.93 -11.67
CA LEU A 776 7.56 4.97 -10.22
C LEU A 776 9.02 4.65 -9.93
N GLU A 777 9.76 5.63 -9.42
CA GLU A 777 11.16 5.43 -9.10
C GLU A 777 11.33 4.76 -7.73
N ILE A 778 12.47 4.10 -7.50
CA ILE A 778 12.77 3.48 -6.19
C ILE A 778 12.98 4.58 -5.13
N THR A 779 13.47 5.76 -5.54
CA THR A 779 13.61 6.99 -4.74
C THR A 779 12.28 7.42 -4.08
N ASP A 780 11.15 7.33 -4.79
CA ASP A 780 9.81 7.66 -4.25
C ASP A 780 9.35 6.73 -3.11
N ILE A 781 9.90 5.51 -3.06
CA ILE A 781 9.58 4.54 -2.01
C ILE A 781 10.34 4.89 -0.73
N VAL A 782 11.60 5.30 -0.83
CA VAL A 782 12.53 5.46 0.30
C VAL A 782 12.18 6.69 1.18
N PRO A 783 12.44 6.68 2.51
CA PRO A 783 12.07 7.79 3.37
C PRO A 783 12.96 9.01 3.12
N ARG A 784 12.35 10.19 3.03
CA ARG A 784 13.09 11.44 2.78
C ARG A 784 14.05 11.81 3.91
N GLY A 785 15.24 12.29 3.55
CA GLY A 785 16.33 12.64 4.45
C GLY A 785 17.13 11.43 4.95
N THR A 786 17.17 10.34 4.17
CA THR A 786 17.99 9.15 4.47
C THR A 786 19.20 9.07 3.54
N ARG A 787 20.29 8.43 3.98
CA ARG A 787 21.49 8.24 3.14
C ARG A 787 21.25 7.27 1.98
N GLU A 788 20.24 6.43 2.12
CA GLU A 788 19.73 5.55 1.08
C GLU A 788 19.03 6.33 -0.04
N GLU A 789 18.24 7.36 0.28
CA GLU A 789 17.66 8.29 -0.71
C GLU A 789 18.78 9.04 -1.45
N GLU A 790 19.72 9.66 -0.72
CA GLU A 790 20.87 10.38 -1.29
C GLU A 790 21.71 9.49 -2.22
N PHE A 791 21.89 8.21 -1.85
CA PHE A 791 22.59 7.24 -2.70
C PHE A 791 21.82 6.96 -3.99
N LEU A 792 20.51 6.67 -3.90
CA LEU A 792 19.69 6.30 -5.06
C LEU A 792 19.50 7.49 -6.01
N GLU A 793 19.35 8.71 -5.49
CA GLU A 793 19.33 9.93 -6.29
C GLU A 793 20.67 10.10 -7.03
N ALA A 794 21.80 9.93 -6.35
CA ALA A 794 23.12 9.98 -7.00
C ALA A 794 23.30 8.87 -8.05
N GLN A 795 22.85 7.64 -7.79
CA GLN A 795 22.91 6.54 -8.74
C GLN A 795 22.06 6.83 -9.99
N MET A 796 20.79 7.24 -9.82
CA MET A 796 19.89 7.57 -10.93
C MET A 796 20.39 8.77 -11.75
N LYS A 797 20.94 9.80 -11.09
CA LYS A 797 21.45 11.01 -11.73
C LYS A 797 22.75 10.80 -12.51
N TYR A 798 23.66 9.96 -12.00
CA TYR A 798 25.03 9.86 -12.51
C TYR A 798 25.40 8.52 -13.16
N PHE A 799 24.73 7.42 -12.78
CA PHE A 799 25.10 6.04 -13.12
C PHE A 799 23.87 5.23 -13.57
N SER A 800 23.14 5.76 -14.56
CA SER A 800 21.88 5.20 -15.08
C SER A 800 22.06 4.00 -16.04
N PHE A 801 23.09 3.18 -15.84
CA PHE A 801 23.34 1.95 -16.61
C PHE A 801 22.80 0.71 -15.88
N TYR A 802 22.52 -0.36 -16.63
CA TYR A 802 22.04 -1.62 -16.10
C TYR A 802 22.74 -2.80 -16.79
N ASN A 803 23.03 -3.86 -16.04
CA ASN A 803 23.58 -5.09 -16.61
C ASN A 803 22.48 -5.88 -17.32
N MET A 804 22.74 -6.30 -18.57
CA MET A 804 21.83 -7.13 -19.36
C MET A 804 22.58 -8.38 -19.84
N TYR A 805 21.99 -9.56 -19.64
CA TYR A 805 22.55 -10.84 -20.06
C TYR A 805 21.67 -11.48 -21.14
N GLY A 806 22.17 -11.57 -22.38
CA GLY A 806 21.50 -12.26 -23.47
C GLY A 806 21.67 -13.78 -23.35
N VAL A 807 20.67 -14.47 -22.77
CA VAL A 807 20.69 -15.93 -22.57
C VAL A 807 20.10 -16.64 -23.78
N THR A 808 20.73 -17.75 -24.19
CA THR A 808 20.24 -18.66 -25.24
C THR A 808 19.82 -19.99 -24.61
N GLN A 809 18.80 -20.65 -25.19
CA GLN A 809 18.17 -21.83 -24.61
C GLN A 809 18.82 -23.15 -25.09
N GLU A 810 18.56 -24.24 -24.37
CA GLU A 810 19.09 -25.59 -24.68
C GLU A 810 18.70 -26.11 -26.07
N ASP A 811 17.54 -25.73 -26.61
CA ASP A 811 17.05 -26.13 -27.94
C ASP A 811 17.84 -25.53 -29.13
N PHE A 812 18.87 -24.72 -28.86
CA PHE A 812 19.68 -24.09 -29.90
C PHE A 812 20.81 -25.01 -30.41
N ASP A 813 20.87 -25.20 -31.73
CA ASP A 813 21.95 -25.93 -32.40
C ASP A 813 23.22 -25.06 -32.52
N TYR A 814 24.00 -25.01 -31.43
CA TYR A 814 25.26 -24.25 -31.35
C TYR A 814 26.30 -24.67 -32.39
N ALA A 815 26.29 -25.92 -32.85
CA ALA A 815 27.28 -26.41 -33.81
C ALA A 815 27.03 -25.85 -35.22
N ASN A 816 25.79 -25.93 -35.72
CA ASN A 816 25.48 -25.54 -37.10
C ASN A 816 25.03 -24.07 -37.24
N LYS A 817 24.49 -23.45 -36.18
CA LYS A 817 23.87 -22.10 -36.25
C LYS A 817 24.76 -20.97 -35.72
N GLN A 818 26.07 -21.16 -35.62
CA GLN A 818 27.05 -20.14 -35.15
C GLN A 818 26.90 -18.77 -35.83
N ARG A 819 26.61 -18.74 -37.14
CA ARG A 819 26.39 -17.48 -37.88
C ARG A 819 25.22 -16.67 -37.35
N LEU A 820 24.19 -17.32 -36.81
CA LEU A 820 23.02 -16.66 -36.22
C LEU A 820 23.37 -16.03 -34.86
N LEU A 821 24.26 -16.65 -34.08
CA LEU A 821 24.77 -16.05 -32.83
C LEU A 821 25.64 -14.81 -33.12
N HIS A 822 26.51 -14.87 -34.13
CA HIS A 822 27.26 -13.68 -34.56
C HIS A 822 26.35 -12.56 -35.09
N ALA A 823 25.32 -12.90 -35.88
CA ALA A 823 24.33 -11.93 -36.34
C ALA A 823 23.58 -11.30 -35.15
N TYR A 824 23.06 -12.11 -34.22
CA TYR A 824 22.39 -11.66 -33.00
C TYR A 824 23.26 -10.72 -32.17
N HIS A 825 24.54 -11.06 -31.95
CA HIS A 825 25.47 -10.17 -31.27
C HIS A 825 25.71 -8.86 -32.05
N THR A 826 25.85 -8.92 -33.38
CA THR A 826 26.08 -7.73 -34.22
C THR A 826 24.88 -6.78 -34.23
N GLU A 827 23.64 -7.28 -34.11
CA GLU A 827 22.44 -6.43 -34.03
C GLU A 827 22.41 -5.51 -32.81
N PHE A 828 23.08 -5.87 -31.69
CA PHE A 828 23.22 -4.95 -30.55
C PHE A 828 23.98 -3.66 -30.89
N ARG A 829 24.75 -3.64 -31.98
CA ARG A 829 25.42 -2.42 -32.49
C ARG A 829 24.42 -1.37 -32.98
N ASN A 830 23.22 -1.80 -33.37
CA ASN A 830 22.13 -0.92 -33.82
C ASN A 830 21.39 -0.25 -32.65
N ILE A 831 21.67 -0.66 -31.41
CA ILE A 831 21.09 -0.09 -30.19
C ILE A 831 22.04 1.00 -29.67
N GLU A 832 21.53 2.20 -29.46
CA GLU A 832 22.32 3.37 -29.02
C GLU A 832 22.63 3.33 -27.51
N GLN A 833 21.79 2.64 -26.74
CA GLN A 833 21.89 2.51 -25.29
C GLN A 833 22.88 1.42 -24.81
N VAL A 834 23.51 0.68 -25.73
CA VAL A 834 24.53 -0.32 -25.39
C VAL A 834 25.89 0.37 -25.28
N ILE A 835 26.50 0.32 -24.09
CA ILE A 835 27.86 0.80 -23.84
C ILE A 835 28.83 0.03 -24.74
N ARG A 836 29.78 0.76 -25.35
CA ARG A 836 30.75 0.24 -26.33
C ARG A 836 32.15 0.35 -25.76
N GLU A 837 33.04 -0.48 -26.29
CA GLU A 837 34.46 -0.35 -26.01
C GLU A 837 35.01 0.97 -26.58
N PRO A 838 36.16 1.49 -26.11
CA PRO A 838 36.74 2.75 -26.58
C PRO A 838 37.05 2.81 -28.08
N ASP A 839 37.19 1.66 -28.76
CA ASP A 839 37.36 1.53 -30.21
C ASP A 839 36.03 1.57 -31.00
N GLY A 840 34.89 1.66 -30.30
CA GLY A 840 33.54 1.62 -30.87
C GLY A 840 33.03 0.22 -31.24
N SER A 841 33.72 -0.84 -30.78
CA SER A 841 33.27 -2.22 -30.89
C SER A 841 32.30 -2.61 -29.77
N LEU A 842 31.72 -3.81 -29.88
CA LEU A 842 30.92 -4.42 -28.82
C LEU A 842 31.82 -5.30 -27.94
N PRO A 843 31.57 -5.39 -26.62
CA PRO A 843 32.28 -6.32 -25.75
C PRO A 843 32.26 -7.74 -26.30
N SER A 844 33.43 -8.38 -26.40
CA SER A 844 33.56 -9.69 -27.03
C SER A 844 32.77 -10.76 -26.29
N PHE A 845 32.11 -11.67 -27.02
CA PHE A 845 31.38 -12.80 -26.43
C PHE A 845 32.11 -14.14 -26.66
N TRP A 846 31.82 -15.11 -25.80
CA TRP A 846 32.55 -16.38 -25.67
C TRP A 846 32.91 -17.10 -26.97
N LEU A 847 32.05 -17.05 -28.00
CA LEU A 847 32.30 -17.75 -29.28
C LEU A 847 33.40 -17.08 -30.10
N ILE A 848 33.56 -15.75 -30.00
CA ILE A 848 34.68 -15.03 -30.64
C ILE A 848 35.98 -15.46 -29.95
N THR A 849 36.02 -15.38 -28.61
CA THR A 849 37.18 -15.79 -27.80
C THR A 849 37.57 -17.24 -28.07
N PHE A 850 36.59 -18.16 -28.09
CA PHE A 850 36.80 -19.58 -28.38
C PHE A 850 37.32 -19.84 -29.80
N ARG A 851 36.74 -19.17 -30.81
CA ARG A 851 37.21 -19.26 -32.20
C ARG A 851 38.64 -18.74 -32.34
N ASP A 852 38.96 -17.63 -31.69
CA ASP A 852 40.26 -16.97 -31.85
C ASP A 852 41.36 -17.77 -31.11
N TRP A 853 41.02 -18.43 -29.99
CA TRP A 853 41.86 -19.46 -29.34
C TRP A 853 42.12 -20.67 -30.26
N LEU A 854 41.08 -21.23 -30.91
CA LEU A 854 41.25 -22.33 -31.88
C LEU A 854 42.10 -21.91 -33.09
N LEU A 855 41.96 -20.68 -33.57
CA LEU A 855 42.76 -20.13 -34.67
C LEU A 855 44.23 -19.93 -34.26
N GLU A 856 44.51 -19.65 -32.99
CA GLU A 856 45.88 -19.61 -32.47
C GLU A 856 46.48 -21.02 -32.40
N MET A 857 45.76 -21.97 -31.79
CA MET A 857 46.16 -23.39 -31.71
C MET A 857 46.48 -23.98 -33.10
N GLN A 858 45.65 -23.69 -34.11
CA GLN A 858 45.94 -24.10 -35.50
C GLN A 858 47.23 -23.48 -36.06
N ARG A 859 47.58 -22.23 -35.71
CA ARG A 859 48.82 -21.58 -36.18
C ARG A 859 50.06 -22.16 -35.54
N GLU A 860 49.99 -22.51 -34.26
CA GLU A 860 51.09 -23.17 -33.53
C GLU A 860 51.28 -24.60 -34.05
N PHE A 861 50.21 -25.38 -34.19
CA PHE A 861 50.25 -26.69 -34.84
C PHE A 861 50.85 -26.63 -36.27
N ASP A 862 50.45 -25.65 -37.08
CA ASP A 862 51.00 -25.45 -38.43
C ASP A 862 52.46 -24.98 -38.43
N ARG A 863 52.94 -24.34 -37.35
CA ARG A 863 54.35 -23.97 -37.16
C ARG A 863 55.17 -25.21 -36.80
N ASP A 864 54.73 -25.97 -35.81
CA ASP A 864 55.44 -27.14 -35.28
C ASP A 864 55.49 -28.27 -36.30
N LYS A 865 54.43 -28.44 -37.09
CA LYS A 865 54.40 -29.33 -38.25
C LYS A 865 55.36 -28.90 -39.37
N LYS A 866 55.54 -27.60 -39.62
CA LYS A 866 56.59 -27.08 -40.54
C LYS A 866 57.99 -27.25 -39.97
N GLY A 867 58.14 -27.18 -38.64
CA GLY A 867 59.38 -27.43 -37.91
C GLY A 867 59.77 -28.91 -37.80
N ASN A 868 58.95 -29.83 -38.32
CA ASN A 868 59.06 -31.29 -38.11
C ASN A 868 59.00 -31.73 -36.64
N ALA A 869 58.50 -30.88 -35.74
CA ALA A 869 58.32 -31.18 -34.32
C ALA A 869 57.13 -32.13 -34.09
N ILE A 870 56.11 -32.06 -34.97
CA ILE A 870 54.94 -32.94 -34.96
C ILE A 870 54.91 -33.78 -36.24
N ILE A 871 54.89 -35.11 -36.08
CA ILE A 871 54.70 -36.10 -37.15
C ILE A 871 53.40 -36.88 -36.90
N LEU A 872 52.87 -37.55 -37.93
CA LEU A 872 51.62 -38.32 -37.90
C LEU A 872 51.49 -39.29 -36.70
N ASN A 873 52.60 -39.84 -36.21
CA ASN A 873 52.62 -40.89 -35.19
C ASN A 873 53.34 -40.50 -33.88
N ASN A 874 53.94 -39.30 -33.79
CA ASN A 874 54.71 -38.84 -32.63
C ASN A 874 54.92 -37.31 -32.68
N TRP A 875 54.96 -36.68 -31.51
CA TRP A 875 55.56 -35.36 -31.31
C TRP A 875 56.93 -35.50 -30.63
N TYR A 876 57.78 -34.49 -30.76
CA TYR A 876 59.08 -34.39 -30.11
C TYR A 876 59.09 -33.25 -29.07
N ASN A 877 60.07 -33.24 -28.17
CA ASN A 877 60.23 -32.22 -27.12
C ASN A 877 60.50 -30.79 -27.64
N ASN A 878 60.58 -30.58 -28.96
CA ASN A 878 60.66 -29.26 -29.58
C ASN A 878 59.32 -28.80 -30.19
N ALA A 879 58.24 -29.55 -29.98
CA ALA A 879 56.89 -29.07 -30.18
C ALA A 879 56.50 -28.17 -29.00
N SER A 880 55.66 -27.17 -29.25
CA SER A 880 55.06 -26.38 -28.19
C SER A 880 54.09 -27.23 -27.35
N GLU A 881 53.75 -26.74 -26.15
CA GLU A 881 52.75 -27.37 -25.28
C GLU A 881 51.28 -27.18 -25.79
N LYS A 882 51.08 -26.58 -26.96
CA LYS A 882 49.78 -26.09 -27.47
C LYS A 882 49.11 -27.00 -28.52
#